data_AF-A0A970VI97-F1
#
_entry.id   AF-A0A970VI97-F1
#
_cell.length_a   1.000
_cell.length_b   1.000
_cell.length_c   1.000
_cell.angle_alpha   90.00
_cell.angle_beta   90.00
_cell.angle_gamma   90.00
#
_symmetry.space_group_name_H-M   'P 1'
#
loop_
_entity.id
_entity.type
_entity.pdbx_description
1 polymer ?
#
loop_
_entity_poly.entity_id
_entity_poly.type
_entity_poly.pdbx_seq_one_letter_code
_entity_poly.pdbx_strand_id
1 'polypeptide(L)'
;MKKIISLFLCMMLLLTTLCIPALASESRDANILFTDGEKTLDVLDAAAADDVVYTLLRYSDYTSNAAIGRWTPATGETEILISGNVVYHGNGYRGEAAVEDEIGIYSIFTDSNELYAFDNIDMSVRRLVDADGNVAVSGILYSLIDLMQEGSYFNGAFAQEGILYLNIYTSQGKHAVPRVDLATGEVLGQTLVSNMAQMYPYKDGKLLMTFFDPEKQFDPDTGEIQPHELAVYDPITGESEKLTMTKRGEDGGIVYSKEMDTIFFSSNSEIYAIPSGASSYVLSGYGGDSYFNTMLMGADLYISVSGGMLMARQLNPAGTTSSALTMYGGATYSDEHMAVIRQNPQLNIVNSESHDILDFGDIATKILIGENAIDIMTLNAEKEPIARVFKKGYAADLSAYPEIMEMASRMNPAITSALMQDGKLYAVPIRVSGFGLGYTPSVIRQLGMTEDDLPKTMLELLEFVANFQADYGDEHEDVTVFDHFGIRNYLLSRMMTLYVNQQLRDAEDIRFDTPLFRSLLAAHAQIGFAEFDPYERYGEAAYDMPEVLESTNQMKELFFFNADHASPNGFDASSDRMPLILAVEEGKEPLTDIQIEVMMVNAQSGHMEDAAFYITEYMKNYGAELSIILYPDQNTPAPNPNYEEEVEEIKSDIEKTKRSLESASAENKAEYEDALRNLEEKLAATGSRKMLISEDEIALFREISSPYFCVKQDWMENADEDIDMLREQYLQKAIDADTFIRELDKRMNMMRLED
;
A
#
# COMPACT_ATOMS: atom_id res chain seq x y z
N MET A 1 56.64 -46.57 23.41
CA MET A 1 56.08 -46.01 22.16
C MET A 1 54.67 -46.51 21.82
N LYS A 2 54.38 -47.82 21.73
CA LYS A 2 53.02 -48.29 21.38
C LYS A 2 51.88 -47.87 22.35
N LYS A 3 52.13 -47.82 23.67
CA LYS A 3 51.10 -47.38 24.65
C LYS A 3 50.81 -45.87 24.66
N ILE A 4 51.76 -45.04 24.24
CA ILE A 4 51.57 -43.58 24.19
C ILE A 4 50.80 -43.20 22.91
N ILE A 5 51.04 -43.92 21.81
CA ILE A 5 50.29 -43.73 20.55
C ILE A 5 48.82 -44.17 20.72
N SER A 6 48.53 -45.25 21.45
CA SER A 6 47.12 -45.63 21.73
C SER A 6 46.40 -44.63 22.64
N LEU A 7 47.09 -43.99 23.60
CA LEU A 7 46.46 -42.97 24.43
C LEU A 7 46.15 -41.70 23.62
N PHE A 8 47.04 -41.33 22.69
CA PHE A 8 46.84 -40.19 21.81
C PHE A 8 45.72 -40.44 20.78
N LEU A 9 45.59 -41.69 20.28
CA LEU A 9 44.49 -42.06 19.38
C LEU A 9 43.14 -42.09 20.11
N CYS A 10 43.08 -42.57 21.36
CA CYS A 10 41.86 -42.52 22.17
C CYS A 10 41.48 -41.08 22.55
N MET A 11 42.45 -40.19 22.77
CA MET A 11 42.18 -38.78 23.05
C MET A 11 41.72 -38.02 21.80
N MET A 12 42.23 -38.36 20.61
CA MET A 12 41.69 -37.85 19.34
C MET A 12 40.28 -38.39 19.03
N LEU A 13 39.98 -39.65 19.37
CA LEU A 13 38.62 -40.21 19.20
C LEU A 13 37.61 -39.66 20.23
N LEU A 14 38.06 -39.21 21.40
CA LEU A 14 37.24 -38.45 22.36
C LEU A 14 37.09 -36.96 21.95
N LEU A 15 38.00 -36.42 21.15
CA LEU A 15 37.90 -35.07 20.56
C LEU A 15 37.03 -35.02 19.29
N THR A 16 36.74 -36.16 18.65
CA THR A 16 35.80 -36.23 17.51
C THR A 16 34.38 -36.64 17.90
N THR A 17 34.09 -36.82 19.21
CA THR A 17 32.74 -37.22 19.70
C THR A 17 32.14 -36.26 20.72
N LEU A 18 32.74 -35.07 20.92
CA LEU A 18 32.19 -33.99 21.77
C LEU A 18 32.13 -32.61 21.09
N CYS A 19 32.28 -32.56 19.77
CA CYS A 19 31.79 -31.44 18.96
C CYS A 19 30.70 -31.95 18.02
N ILE A 20 29.56 -32.30 18.60
CA ILE A 20 28.32 -31.99 17.91
C ILE A 20 28.27 -30.46 18.01
N PRO A 21 28.27 -29.68 16.92
CA PRO A 21 27.71 -28.35 17.06
C PRO A 21 26.32 -28.61 17.64
N ALA A 22 26.00 -28.03 18.80
CA ALA A 22 24.58 -27.85 19.10
C ALA A 22 24.04 -27.24 17.80
N LEU A 23 23.24 -28.02 17.06
CA LEU A 23 22.41 -27.48 16.01
C LEU A 23 21.72 -26.34 16.74
N ALA A 24 22.12 -25.10 16.42
CA ALA A 24 21.23 -23.98 16.63
C ALA A 24 19.94 -24.47 15.99
N SER A 25 18.91 -24.71 16.79
CA SER A 25 17.61 -25.05 16.25
C SER A 25 17.34 -23.98 15.20
N GLU A 26 17.25 -24.40 13.93
CA GLU A 26 16.83 -23.51 12.86
C GLU A 26 15.61 -22.75 13.40
N SER A 27 15.67 -21.42 13.37
CA SER A 27 14.57 -20.61 13.87
C SER A 27 13.28 -21.09 13.21
N ARG A 28 12.21 -21.19 14.00
CA ARG A 28 10.88 -21.59 13.52
C ARG A 28 10.12 -20.44 12.87
N ASP A 29 10.78 -19.30 12.65
CA ASP A 29 10.18 -18.17 11.96
C ASP A 29 9.89 -18.52 10.51
N ALA A 30 8.64 -18.31 10.10
CA ALA A 30 8.17 -18.63 8.77
C ALA A 30 7.10 -17.64 8.32
N ASN A 31 7.06 -17.36 7.02
CA ASN A 31 6.00 -16.60 6.36
C ASN A 31 5.37 -17.53 5.32
N ILE A 32 4.10 -17.87 5.51
CA ILE A 32 3.43 -18.95 4.79
C ILE A 32 2.35 -18.37 3.89
N LEU A 33 2.52 -18.60 2.59
CA LEU A 33 1.52 -18.37 1.56
C LEU A 33 0.86 -19.69 1.19
N PHE A 34 -0.40 -19.62 0.79
CA PHE A 34 -1.12 -20.76 0.24
C PHE A 34 -1.19 -20.62 -1.28
N THR A 35 -1.08 -21.75 -1.96
CA THR A 35 -1.29 -21.84 -3.41
C THR A 35 -2.10 -23.07 -3.75
N ASP A 36 -2.95 -22.97 -4.77
CA ASP A 36 -3.64 -24.11 -5.37
C ASP A 36 -2.84 -24.77 -6.50
N GLY A 37 -1.59 -24.33 -6.71
CA GLY A 37 -0.70 -24.76 -7.78
C GLY A 37 -0.65 -23.81 -8.98
N GLU A 38 -1.62 -22.92 -9.11
CA GLU A 38 -1.67 -21.90 -10.17
C GLU A 38 -1.64 -20.48 -9.59
N LYS A 39 -2.35 -20.24 -8.47
CA LYS A 39 -2.52 -18.92 -7.86
C LYS A 39 -2.12 -18.91 -6.40
N THR A 40 -1.82 -17.72 -5.88
CA THR A 40 -1.64 -17.49 -4.44
C THR A 40 -2.99 -17.13 -3.83
N LEU A 41 -3.29 -17.64 -2.63
CA LEU A 41 -4.51 -17.34 -1.89
C LEU A 41 -4.19 -16.51 -0.66
N ASP A 42 -5.02 -15.51 -0.39
CA ASP A 42 -4.93 -14.66 0.79
C ASP A 42 -5.46 -15.42 2.01
N VAL A 43 -4.70 -15.42 3.10
CA VAL A 43 -5.17 -15.88 4.41
C VAL A 43 -6.05 -14.78 5.02
N LEU A 44 -7.33 -15.08 5.25
CA LEU A 44 -8.29 -14.18 5.90
C LEU A 44 -8.35 -14.38 7.41
N ASP A 45 -8.36 -15.64 7.83
CA ASP A 45 -8.51 -16.05 9.23
C ASP A 45 -7.78 -17.37 9.45
N ALA A 46 -7.45 -17.69 10.69
CA ALA A 46 -6.73 -18.90 11.04
C ALA A 46 -7.06 -19.38 12.45
N ALA A 47 -6.95 -20.69 12.66
CA ALA A 47 -7.17 -21.33 13.96
C ALA A 47 -6.18 -22.49 14.16
N ALA A 48 -5.55 -22.55 15.33
CA ALA A 48 -4.59 -23.60 15.66
C ALA A 48 -5.25 -24.76 16.43
N ALA A 49 -4.86 -25.99 16.10
CA ALA A 49 -5.23 -27.19 16.84
C ALA A 49 -4.01 -28.13 16.88
N ASP A 50 -3.64 -28.62 18.06
CA ASP A 50 -2.42 -29.41 18.28
C ASP A 50 -1.17 -28.85 17.54
N ASP A 51 -0.75 -29.52 16.47
CA ASP A 51 0.44 -29.27 15.68
C ASP A 51 0.14 -28.74 14.27
N VAL A 52 -1.10 -28.30 14.02
CA VAL A 52 -1.57 -27.78 12.74
C VAL A 52 -2.24 -26.42 12.88
N VAL A 53 -2.11 -25.59 11.84
CA VAL A 53 -2.85 -24.34 11.68
C VAL A 53 -3.82 -24.52 10.52
N TYR A 54 -5.11 -24.36 10.77
CA TYR A 54 -6.12 -24.26 9.73
C TYR A 54 -6.29 -22.81 9.30
N THR A 55 -6.55 -22.60 8.01
CA THR A 55 -6.69 -21.27 7.44
C THR A 55 -7.97 -21.15 6.64
N LEU A 56 -8.66 -20.02 6.80
CA LEU A 56 -9.67 -19.57 5.85
C LEU A 56 -8.95 -18.75 4.79
N LEU A 57 -9.03 -19.22 3.55
CA LEU A 57 -8.35 -18.65 2.40
C LEU A 57 -9.36 -17.98 1.49
N ARG A 58 -8.98 -16.87 0.87
CA ARG A 58 -9.71 -16.24 -0.23
C ARG A 58 -8.87 -16.28 -1.48
N TYR A 59 -9.51 -16.51 -2.61
CA TYR A 59 -8.87 -16.31 -3.90
C TYR A 59 -8.60 -14.80 -4.09
N SER A 60 -7.50 -14.46 -4.75
CA SER A 60 -7.07 -13.07 -4.98
C SER A 60 -8.03 -12.25 -5.85
N ASP A 61 -9.11 -12.87 -6.33
CA ASP A 61 -10.14 -12.33 -7.22
C ASP A 61 -11.17 -11.43 -6.52
N TYR A 62 -10.98 -11.14 -5.23
CA TYR A 62 -11.94 -10.42 -4.37
C TYR A 62 -13.35 -11.03 -4.40
N THR A 63 -13.51 -12.25 -4.91
CA THR A 63 -14.78 -12.95 -4.88
C THR A 63 -15.03 -13.43 -3.47
N SER A 64 -16.28 -13.82 -3.23
CA SER A 64 -16.62 -14.55 -2.02
C SER A 64 -16.10 -15.99 -2.08
N ASN A 65 -15.45 -16.48 -3.15
CA ASN A 65 -14.92 -17.84 -3.16
C ASN A 65 -13.80 -17.99 -2.14
N ALA A 66 -13.91 -19.05 -1.35
CA ALA A 66 -12.96 -19.34 -0.29
C ALA A 66 -12.53 -20.80 -0.34
N ALA A 67 -11.50 -21.10 0.44
CA ALA A 67 -11.01 -22.44 0.67
C ALA A 67 -10.59 -22.59 2.14
N ILE A 68 -10.49 -23.84 2.58
CA ILE A 68 -9.90 -24.17 3.88
C ILE A 68 -8.54 -24.80 3.63
N GLY A 69 -7.50 -24.15 4.14
CA GLY A 69 -6.14 -24.64 4.10
C GLY A 69 -5.69 -25.24 5.43
N ARG A 70 -4.56 -25.93 5.38
CA ARG A 70 -3.82 -26.43 6.54
C ARG A 70 -2.33 -26.19 6.33
N TRP A 71 -1.66 -25.72 7.38
CA TRP A 71 -0.20 -25.65 7.48
C TRP A 71 0.30 -26.47 8.67
N THR A 72 1.35 -27.27 8.46
CA THR A 72 1.98 -28.10 9.49
C THR A 72 3.39 -27.57 9.78
N PRO A 73 3.63 -26.86 10.89
CA PRO A 73 4.92 -26.18 11.12
C PRO A 73 6.11 -27.12 11.26
N ALA A 74 5.88 -28.35 11.73
CA ALA A 74 6.94 -29.35 11.88
C ALA A 74 7.52 -29.82 10.53
N THR A 75 6.72 -29.83 9.46
CA THR A 75 7.15 -30.24 8.11
C THR A 75 7.28 -29.06 7.15
N GLY A 76 6.66 -27.92 7.47
CA GLY A 76 6.53 -26.76 6.58
C GLY A 76 5.51 -26.97 5.46
N GLU A 77 4.76 -28.08 5.46
CA GLU A 77 3.83 -28.42 4.39
C GLU A 77 2.53 -27.61 4.49
N THR A 78 2.04 -27.17 3.33
CA THR A 78 0.73 -26.53 3.16
C THR A 78 -0.17 -27.38 2.28
N GLU A 79 -1.46 -27.42 2.58
CA GLU A 79 -2.46 -28.18 1.82
C GLU A 79 -3.79 -27.43 1.75
N ILE A 80 -4.48 -27.51 0.60
CA ILE A 80 -5.88 -27.09 0.47
C ILE A 80 -6.77 -28.30 0.79
N LEU A 81 -7.52 -28.22 1.89
CA LEU A 81 -8.37 -29.31 2.39
C LEU A 81 -9.78 -29.29 1.79
N ILE A 82 -10.38 -28.11 1.67
CA ILE A 82 -11.76 -27.92 1.21
C ILE A 82 -11.78 -26.76 0.22
N SER A 83 -12.33 -26.98 -0.97
CA SER A 83 -12.49 -25.95 -2.01
C SER A 83 -13.75 -26.19 -2.85
N GLY A 84 -14.14 -25.21 -3.68
CA GLY A 84 -15.19 -25.33 -4.70
C GLY A 84 -16.61 -24.96 -4.25
N ASN A 85 -16.97 -25.16 -2.97
CA ASN A 85 -18.29 -24.82 -2.40
C ASN A 85 -18.21 -23.95 -1.13
N VAL A 86 -17.03 -23.40 -0.82
CA VAL A 86 -16.82 -22.58 0.38
C VAL A 86 -16.88 -21.12 -0.03
N VAL A 87 -17.65 -20.33 0.72
CA VAL A 87 -17.87 -18.93 0.41
C VAL A 87 -17.65 -18.07 1.64
N TYR A 88 -16.80 -17.06 1.51
CA TYR A 88 -16.54 -16.05 2.51
C TYR A 88 -17.64 -14.98 2.54
N HIS A 89 -18.30 -14.80 3.69
CA HIS A 89 -19.38 -13.84 3.90
C HIS A 89 -18.90 -12.53 4.57
N GLY A 90 -17.92 -11.85 3.97
CA GLY A 90 -17.46 -10.54 4.46
C GLY A 90 -18.58 -9.50 4.50
N ASN A 91 -18.65 -8.70 5.58
CA ASN A 91 -19.57 -7.56 5.75
C ASN A 91 -21.09 -7.85 5.73
N GLY A 92 -21.50 -9.08 6.08
CA GLY A 92 -22.92 -9.40 6.29
C GLY A 92 -23.77 -9.38 5.02
N TYR A 93 -23.12 -9.42 3.85
CA TYR A 93 -23.79 -9.44 2.56
C TYR A 93 -23.86 -10.89 2.06
N ARG A 94 -25.09 -11.40 1.89
CA ARG A 94 -25.34 -12.60 1.10
C ARG A 94 -25.59 -12.12 -0.33
N GLY A 95 -24.80 -12.56 -1.30
CA GLY A 95 -25.14 -12.32 -2.71
C GLY A 95 -26.57 -12.78 -3.02
N GLU A 96 -27.23 -12.15 -3.99
CA GLU A 96 -28.68 -12.35 -4.26
C GLU A 96 -29.07 -13.77 -4.72
N ALA A 97 -28.12 -14.69 -4.89
CA ALA A 97 -28.37 -16.07 -5.28
C ALA A 97 -27.49 -17.06 -4.50
N ALA A 98 -27.83 -17.30 -3.23
CA ALA A 98 -27.23 -18.39 -2.45
C ALA A 98 -27.50 -19.75 -3.14
N VAL A 99 -26.47 -20.56 -3.33
CA VAL A 99 -26.61 -21.92 -3.89
C VAL A 99 -27.03 -22.87 -2.75
N GLU A 100 -27.90 -23.84 -3.04
CA GLU A 100 -28.49 -24.73 -2.04
C GLU A 100 -27.45 -25.58 -1.25
N ASP A 101 -26.23 -25.74 -1.79
CA ASP A 101 -25.13 -26.55 -1.22
C ASP A 101 -23.91 -25.70 -0.77
N GLU A 102 -24.07 -24.39 -0.63
CA GLU A 102 -22.99 -23.46 -0.28
C GLU A 102 -22.60 -23.53 1.21
N ILE A 103 -21.30 -23.49 1.49
CA ILE A 103 -20.75 -23.40 2.85
C ILE A 103 -20.32 -21.95 3.09
N GLY A 104 -21.25 -21.15 3.61
CA GLY A 104 -20.98 -19.81 4.09
C GLY A 104 -20.08 -19.82 5.31
N ILE A 105 -19.01 -19.02 5.29
CA ILE A 105 -18.04 -18.89 6.38
C ILE A 105 -17.69 -17.41 6.54
N TYR A 106 -17.74 -16.92 7.76
CA TYR A 106 -17.21 -15.61 8.15
C TYR A 106 -15.90 -15.74 8.93
N SER A 107 -15.80 -16.72 9.82
CA SER A 107 -14.63 -16.98 10.65
C SER A 107 -14.50 -18.46 10.95
N ILE A 108 -13.30 -18.90 11.34
CA ILE A 108 -13.03 -20.26 11.78
C ILE A 108 -12.47 -20.27 13.20
N PHE A 109 -12.72 -21.35 13.92
CA PHE A 109 -12.18 -21.55 15.27
C PHE A 109 -12.04 -23.03 15.58
N THR A 110 -11.23 -23.35 16.58
CA THR A 110 -10.95 -24.73 17.02
C THR A 110 -11.37 -24.92 18.48
N ASP A 111 -11.78 -26.14 18.81
CA ASP A 111 -11.89 -26.64 20.19
C ASP A 111 -11.69 -28.16 20.15
N SER A 112 -10.97 -28.71 21.13
CA SER A 112 -10.77 -30.15 21.26
C SER A 112 -10.24 -30.83 19.97
N ASN A 113 -9.37 -30.14 19.23
CA ASN A 113 -8.77 -30.52 17.95
C ASN A 113 -9.72 -30.65 16.75
N GLU A 114 -10.97 -30.22 16.88
CA GLU A 114 -11.90 -30.09 15.75
C GLU A 114 -11.86 -28.67 15.19
N LEU A 115 -12.08 -28.53 13.87
CA LEU A 115 -12.23 -27.22 13.21
C LEU A 115 -13.71 -26.93 12.96
N TYR A 116 -14.13 -25.72 13.31
CA TYR A 116 -15.47 -25.23 13.11
C TYR A 116 -15.47 -23.97 12.24
N ALA A 117 -16.53 -23.83 11.45
CA ALA A 117 -16.88 -22.60 10.75
C ALA A 117 -18.03 -21.90 11.46
N PHE A 118 -17.95 -20.57 11.52
CA PHE A 118 -19.04 -19.69 11.90
C PHE A 118 -19.49 -18.88 10.69
N ASP A 119 -20.79 -18.88 10.42
CA ASP A 119 -21.42 -18.00 9.42
C ASP A 119 -22.13 -16.86 10.15
N ASN A 120 -21.79 -15.61 9.85
CA ASN A 120 -22.38 -14.43 10.48
C ASN A 120 -23.77 -14.06 9.92
N ILE A 121 -24.15 -14.59 8.75
CA ILE A 121 -25.45 -14.29 8.13
C ILE A 121 -26.55 -15.11 8.80
N ASP A 122 -26.36 -16.44 8.83
CA ASP A 122 -27.31 -17.36 9.46
C ASP A 122 -26.99 -17.62 10.95
N MET A 123 -25.96 -16.94 11.48
CA MET A 123 -25.42 -17.12 12.85
C MET A 123 -25.21 -18.60 13.18
N SER A 124 -24.65 -19.35 12.23
CA SER A 124 -24.68 -20.82 12.24
C SER A 124 -23.30 -21.42 12.42
N VAL A 125 -23.26 -22.59 13.06
CA VAL A 125 -22.02 -23.34 13.31
C VAL A 125 -22.02 -24.64 12.52
N ARG A 126 -20.90 -24.92 11.86
CA ARG A 126 -20.62 -26.18 11.17
C ARG A 126 -19.28 -26.73 11.61
N ARG A 127 -19.16 -28.06 11.66
CA ARG A 127 -17.85 -28.69 11.75
C ARG A 127 -17.28 -28.87 10.34
N LEU A 128 -16.00 -28.60 10.19
CA LEU A 128 -15.25 -28.75 8.94
C LEU A 128 -14.27 -29.93 8.99
N VAL A 129 -13.60 -30.11 10.13
CA VAL A 129 -12.57 -31.14 10.35
C VAL A 129 -12.81 -31.82 11.70
N ASP A 130 -12.66 -33.14 11.74
CA ASP A 130 -12.79 -33.92 12.98
C ASP A 130 -11.51 -33.91 13.83
N ALA A 131 -11.59 -34.47 15.04
CA ALA A 131 -10.49 -34.47 16.01
C ALA A 131 -9.26 -35.28 15.55
N ASP A 132 -9.42 -36.15 14.55
CA ASP A 132 -8.33 -36.90 13.92
C ASP A 132 -7.69 -36.11 12.75
N GLY A 133 -8.15 -34.88 12.50
CA GLY A 133 -7.65 -34.00 11.45
C GLY A 133 -8.19 -34.31 10.05
N ASN A 134 -9.24 -35.13 9.93
CA ASN A 134 -9.85 -35.47 8.64
C ASN A 134 -10.99 -34.53 8.27
N VAL A 135 -11.12 -34.21 6.98
CA VAL A 135 -12.24 -33.42 6.46
C VAL A 135 -13.56 -34.11 6.79
N ALA A 136 -14.40 -33.44 7.56
CA ALA A 136 -15.64 -33.95 8.13
C ALA A 136 -16.75 -32.88 8.13
N VAL A 137 -16.97 -32.27 6.96
CA VAL A 137 -17.96 -31.19 6.76
C VAL A 137 -19.36 -31.65 7.16
N SER A 138 -19.94 -31.01 8.17
CA SER A 138 -21.29 -31.28 8.65
C SER A 138 -22.34 -30.39 7.97
N GLY A 139 -23.61 -30.76 8.11
CA GLY A 139 -24.70 -29.78 8.02
C GLY A 139 -24.58 -28.70 9.11
N ILE A 140 -25.49 -27.72 9.11
CA ILE A 140 -25.61 -26.77 10.23
C ILE A 140 -25.89 -27.56 11.50
N LEU A 141 -25.00 -27.45 12.49
CA LEU A 141 -25.19 -28.09 13.80
C LEU A 141 -26.33 -27.40 14.55
N TYR A 142 -26.31 -26.06 14.55
CA TYR A 142 -27.34 -25.19 15.10
C TYR A 142 -27.16 -23.76 14.55
N SER A 143 -28.21 -22.94 14.71
CA SER A 143 -28.20 -21.51 14.43
C SER A 143 -28.49 -20.74 15.72
N LEU A 144 -27.82 -19.61 15.88
CA LEU A 144 -27.88 -18.70 17.00
C LEU A 144 -28.52 -17.36 16.61
N ILE A 145 -29.29 -17.35 15.51
CA ILE A 145 -29.89 -16.12 14.97
C ILE A 145 -30.81 -15.42 15.97
N ASP A 146 -31.42 -16.17 16.89
CA ASP A 146 -32.27 -15.63 17.96
C ASP A 146 -31.51 -14.75 18.97
N LEU A 147 -30.18 -14.81 19.01
CA LEU A 147 -29.34 -13.90 19.81
C LEU A 147 -29.20 -12.52 19.16
N MET A 148 -29.44 -12.41 17.85
CA MET A 148 -29.32 -11.15 17.12
C MET A 148 -30.58 -10.30 17.31
N GLN A 149 -30.38 -9.11 17.87
CA GLN A 149 -31.43 -8.10 17.99
C GLN A 149 -31.28 -7.05 16.90
N GLU A 150 -32.38 -6.37 16.56
CA GLU A 150 -32.38 -5.29 15.58
C GLU A 150 -31.33 -4.21 15.94
N GLY A 151 -30.52 -3.83 14.96
CA GLY A 151 -29.41 -2.88 15.12
C GLY A 151 -28.19 -3.43 15.85
N SER A 152 -28.12 -4.74 16.12
CA SER A 152 -26.91 -5.41 16.61
C SER A 152 -26.09 -5.94 15.44
N TYR A 153 -24.77 -6.05 15.61
CA TYR A 153 -23.89 -6.71 14.66
C TYR A 153 -22.93 -7.67 15.37
N PHE A 154 -22.57 -8.73 14.65
CA PHE A 154 -21.61 -9.72 15.11
C PHE A 154 -20.18 -9.17 14.98
N ASN A 155 -19.36 -9.37 16.00
CA ASN A 155 -18.01 -8.80 16.09
C ASN A 155 -16.92 -9.86 16.35
N GLY A 156 -17.27 -11.14 16.51
CA GLY A 156 -16.30 -12.23 16.67
C GLY A 156 -16.79 -13.39 17.51
N ALA A 157 -16.14 -14.54 17.35
CA ALA A 157 -16.42 -15.75 18.12
C ALA A 157 -15.14 -16.57 18.32
N PHE A 158 -15.09 -17.29 19.43
CA PHE A 158 -14.09 -18.34 19.65
C PHE A 158 -14.67 -19.40 20.60
N ALA A 159 -14.06 -20.58 20.61
CA ALA A 159 -14.41 -21.62 21.56
C ALA A 159 -13.27 -21.89 22.54
N GLN A 160 -13.62 -22.25 23.77
CA GLN A 160 -12.70 -22.83 24.74
C GLN A 160 -13.45 -23.76 25.68
N GLU A 161 -12.87 -24.93 25.96
CA GLU A 161 -13.39 -25.90 26.92
C GLU A 161 -14.84 -26.33 26.60
N GLY A 162 -15.14 -26.50 25.31
CA GLY A 162 -16.48 -26.89 24.82
C GLY A 162 -17.54 -25.78 24.89
N ILE A 163 -17.14 -24.53 25.15
CA ILE A 163 -18.03 -23.37 25.21
C ILE A 163 -17.68 -22.42 24.06
N LEU A 164 -18.68 -22.09 23.25
CA LEU A 164 -18.61 -21.04 22.23
C LEU A 164 -18.96 -19.68 22.88
N TYR A 165 -18.04 -18.74 22.79
CA TYR A 165 -18.22 -17.35 23.19
C TYR A 165 -18.44 -16.49 21.95
N LEU A 166 -19.45 -15.62 21.98
CA LEU A 166 -19.71 -14.66 20.91
C LEU A 166 -19.51 -13.23 21.43
N ASN A 167 -19.14 -12.32 20.53
CA ASN A 167 -19.15 -10.88 20.76
C ASN A 167 -20.21 -10.27 19.84
N ILE A 168 -21.32 -9.83 20.42
CA ILE A 168 -22.40 -9.16 19.68
C ILE A 168 -22.47 -7.71 20.14
N TYR A 169 -22.15 -6.76 19.28
CA TYR A 169 -22.32 -5.35 19.58
C TYR A 169 -23.80 -5.00 19.47
N THR A 170 -24.37 -4.50 20.55
CA THR A 170 -25.79 -4.20 20.67
C THR A 170 -26.09 -2.77 20.24
N SER A 171 -27.33 -2.52 19.82
CA SER A 171 -27.83 -1.17 19.50
C SER A 171 -27.77 -0.16 20.66
N GLN A 172 -27.51 -0.62 21.88
CA GLN A 172 -27.33 0.22 23.08
C GLN A 172 -25.87 0.62 23.32
N GLY A 173 -24.95 0.31 22.40
CA GLY A 173 -23.53 0.63 22.54
C GLY A 173 -22.80 -0.24 23.56
N LYS A 174 -23.25 -1.49 23.74
CA LYS A 174 -22.66 -2.48 24.66
C LYS A 174 -22.37 -3.78 23.94
N HIS A 175 -21.46 -4.57 24.48
CA HIS A 175 -21.15 -5.90 23.98
C HIS A 175 -21.94 -6.96 24.76
N ALA A 176 -22.74 -7.73 24.06
CA ALA A 176 -23.33 -8.96 24.60
C ALA A 176 -22.35 -10.11 24.40
N VAL A 177 -22.02 -10.78 25.51
CA VAL A 177 -21.11 -11.94 25.54
C VAL A 177 -21.91 -13.18 25.96
N PRO A 178 -22.64 -13.82 25.03
CA PRO A 178 -23.31 -15.08 25.28
C PRO A 178 -22.30 -16.23 25.38
N ARG A 179 -22.63 -17.20 26.22
CA ARG A 179 -21.95 -18.49 26.37
C ARG A 179 -22.87 -19.58 25.86
N VAL A 180 -22.40 -20.34 24.88
CA VAL A 180 -23.18 -21.37 24.21
C VAL A 180 -22.45 -22.70 24.35
N ASP A 181 -23.16 -23.75 24.71
CA ASP A 181 -22.62 -25.12 24.66
C ASP A 181 -22.30 -25.48 23.21
N LEU A 182 -21.03 -25.71 22.90
CA LEU A 182 -20.56 -25.87 21.52
C LEU A 182 -21.17 -27.11 20.84
N ALA A 183 -21.50 -28.15 21.60
CA ALA A 183 -22.01 -29.39 21.04
C ALA A 183 -23.52 -29.32 20.71
N THR A 184 -24.28 -28.58 21.52
CA THR A 184 -25.75 -28.58 21.46
C THR A 184 -26.35 -27.27 20.95
N GLY A 185 -25.61 -26.16 20.99
CA GLY A 185 -26.13 -24.82 20.74
C GLY A 185 -26.95 -24.25 21.88
N GLU A 186 -26.98 -24.89 23.06
CA GLU A 186 -27.72 -24.39 24.21
C GLU A 186 -27.08 -23.11 24.77
N VAL A 187 -27.85 -22.03 24.88
CA VAL A 187 -27.39 -20.78 25.49
C VAL A 187 -27.35 -20.94 27.02
N LEU A 188 -26.15 -20.99 27.57
CA LEU A 188 -25.88 -21.21 29.00
C LEU A 188 -26.00 -19.92 29.83
N GLY A 189 -25.87 -18.77 29.19
CA GLY A 189 -26.01 -17.46 29.81
C GLY A 189 -25.41 -16.35 28.96
N GLN A 190 -25.64 -15.10 29.37
CA GLN A 190 -25.12 -13.93 28.66
C GLN A 190 -24.81 -12.82 29.67
N THR A 191 -23.72 -12.10 29.43
CA THR A 191 -23.37 -10.86 30.14
C THR A 191 -23.38 -9.67 29.18
N LEU A 192 -23.58 -8.47 29.72
CA LEU A 192 -23.49 -7.21 28.97
C LEU A 192 -22.31 -6.40 29.48
N VAL A 193 -21.36 -6.13 28.60
CA VAL A 193 -20.09 -5.47 28.89
C VAL A 193 -20.09 -4.09 28.23
N SER A 194 -19.69 -3.06 28.98
CA SER A 194 -19.57 -1.70 28.46
C SER A 194 -18.09 -1.38 28.22
N ASN A 195 -17.81 -0.56 27.19
CA ASN A 195 -16.47 -0.07 26.84
C ASN A 195 -15.43 -1.19 26.60
N MET A 196 -15.88 -2.36 26.16
CA MET A 196 -15.00 -3.45 25.74
C MET A 196 -14.49 -3.13 24.34
N ALA A 197 -13.18 -3.27 24.11
CA ALA A 197 -12.61 -3.22 22.77
C ALA A 197 -12.61 -4.62 22.15
N GLN A 198 -11.96 -5.58 22.81
CA GLN A 198 -11.83 -6.96 22.34
C GLN A 198 -11.88 -7.98 23.48
N MET A 199 -12.09 -9.25 23.11
CA MET A 199 -12.09 -10.38 24.03
C MET A 199 -11.30 -11.56 23.46
N TYR A 200 -10.63 -12.32 24.34
CA TYR A 200 -9.71 -13.40 23.96
C TYR A 200 -9.84 -14.61 24.91
N PRO A 201 -9.51 -15.82 24.45
CA PRO A 201 -9.44 -17.01 25.30
C PRO A 201 -8.49 -16.85 26.50
N TYR A 202 -8.81 -17.51 27.61
CA TYR A 202 -7.96 -17.58 28.80
C TYR A 202 -8.13 -18.92 29.53
N LYS A 203 -7.66 -19.03 30.77
CA LYS A 203 -7.77 -20.24 31.59
C LYS A 203 -8.96 -20.22 32.55
N ASP A 204 -9.32 -21.41 33.03
CA ASP A 204 -10.28 -21.63 34.13
C ASP A 204 -11.68 -21.05 33.83
N GLY A 205 -12.12 -21.12 32.57
CA GLY A 205 -13.41 -20.58 32.12
C GLY A 205 -13.51 -19.05 32.12
N LYS A 206 -12.41 -18.33 32.36
CA LYS A 206 -12.33 -16.87 32.29
C LYS A 206 -11.90 -16.42 30.89
N LEU A 207 -11.96 -15.11 30.64
CA LEU A 207 -11.57 -14.46 29.39
C LEU A 207 -10.55 -13.36 29.66
N LEU A 208 -9.73 -13.03 28.67
CA LEU A 208 -9.01 -11.76 28.65
C LEU A 208 -9.84 -10.74 27.88
N MET A 209 -9.91 -9.50 28.37
CA MET A 209 -10.62 -8.40 27.71
C MET A 209 -9.80 -7.13 27.75
N THR A 210 -9.87 -6.36 26.68
CA THR A 210 -9.37 -4.99 26.64
C THR A 210 -10.52 -4.00 26.78
N PHE A 211 -10.30 -2.93 27.55
CA PHE A 211 -11.27 -1.89 27.81
C PHE A 211 -10.70 -0.52 27.48
N PHE A 212 -11.54 0.37 26.93
CA PHE A 212 -11.18 1.76 26.64
C PHE A 212 -11.95 2.73 27.55
N ASP A 213 -11.40 3.93 27.74
CA ASP A 213 -12.10 5.02 28.42
C ASP A 213 -12.82 5.89 27.36
N PRO A 214 -14.16 5.87 27.27
CA PRO A 214 -14.89 6.63 26.26
C PRO A 214 -14.73 8.16 26.43
N GLU A 215 -14.35 8.65 27.62
CA GLU A 215 -14.11 10.09 27.84
C GLU A 215 -12.69 10.52 27.44
N LYS A 216 -11.77 9.55 27.29
CA LYS A 216 -10.34 9.78 27.01
C LYS A 216 -9.82 8.84 25.93
N GLN A 217 -10.66 8.54 24.95
CA GLN A 217 -10.29 7.60 23.90
C GLN A 217 -9.10 8.12 23.09
N PHE A 218 -9.02 9.44 22.89
CA PHE A 218 -7.97 10.09 22.11
C PHE A 218 -7.13 11.02 22.98
N ASP A 219 -5.82 11.02 22.72
CA ASP A 219 -4.94 12.10 23.18
C ASP A 219 -5.36 13.42 22.52
N PRO A 220 -5.64 14.49 23.28
CA PRO A 220 -6.06 15.76 22.70
C PRO A 220 -4.96 16.51 21.95
N ASP A 221 -3.69 16.20 22.22
CA ASP A 221 -2.53 16.86 21.61
C ASP A 221 -2.04 16.09 20.38
N THR A 222 -2.01 14.75 20.42
CA THR A 222 -1.52 13.91 19.30
C THR A 222 -2.64 13.33 18.43
N GLY A 223 -3.87 13.24 18.93
CA GLY A 223 -4.98 12.57 18.25
C GLY A 223 -4.91 11.05 18.27
N GLU A 224 -3.92 10.46 18.93
CA GLU A 224 -3.72 9.00 19.00
C GLU A 224 -4.66 8.33 20.00
N ILE A 225 -4.98 7.05 19.77
CA ILE A 225 -5.82 6.26 20.68
C ILE A 225 -5.03 5.93 21.96
N GLN A 226 -5.61 6.27 23.11
CA GLN A 226 -5.01 6.02 24.41
C GLN A 226 -4.93 4.51 24.71
N PRO A 227 -3.89 4.06 25.44
CA PRO A 227 -3.76 2.66 25.83
C PRO A 227 -5.00 2.06 26.49
N HIS A 228 -5.31 0.82 26.16
CA HIS A 228 -6.42 0.07 26.72
C HIS A 228 -6.06 -0.63 28.03
N GLU A 229 -7.02 -0.78 28.93
CA GLU A 229 -6.88 -1.62 30.10
C GLU A 229 -7.03 -3.10 29.70
N LEU A 230 -6.02 -3.91 29.98
CA LEU A 230 -6.10 -5.37 29.87
C LEU A 230 -6.52 -5.97 31.21
N ALA A 231 -7.59 -6.76 31.21
CA ALA A 231 -8.15 -7.37 32.41
C ALA A 231 -8.56 -8.84 32.20
N VAL A 232 -8.59 -9.59 33.30
CA VAL A 232 -9.24 -10.90 33.36
C VAL A 232 -10.72 -10.69 33.66
N TYR A 233 -11.58 -11.31 32.87
CA TYR A 233 -13.04 -11.21 32.99
C TYR A 233 -13.68 -12.56 33.31
N ASP A 234 -14.59 -12.58 34.28
CA ASP A 234 -15.42 -13.74 34.60
C ASP A 234 -16.79 -13.62 33.89
N PRO A 235 -17.06 -14.44 32.87
CA PRO A 235 -18.30 -14.34 32.10
C PRO A 235 -19.52 -14.96 32.80
N ILE A 236 -19.37 -15.51 34.00
CA ILE A 236 -20.46 -16.00 34.86
C ILE A 236 -20.91 -14.89 35.80
N THR A 237 -19.98 -14.22 36.47
CA THR A 237 -20.29 -13.17 37.46
C THR A 237 -20.38 -11.78 36.84
N GLY A 238 -19.71 -11.55 35.71
CA GLY A 238 -19.55 -10.24 35.09
C GLY A 238 -18.48 -9.36 35.77
N GLU A 239 -17.65 -9.93 36.64
CA GLU A 239 -16.57 -9.21 37.32
C GLU A 239 -15.30 -9.18 36.45
N SER A 240 -14.56 -8.06 36.49
CA SER A 240 -13.24 -7.91 35.87
C SER A 240 -12.17 -7.56 36.89
N GLU A 241 -10.95 -8.07 36.67
CA GLU A 241 -9.75 -7.77 37.44
C GLU A 241 -8.66 -7.23 36.50
N LYS A 242 -8.28 -5.98 36.70
CA LYS A 242 -7.22 -5.31 35.92
C LYS A 242 -5.88 -6.03 36.08
N LEU A 243 -5.22 -6.29 34.95
CA LEU A 243 -3.85 -6.78 34.89
C LEU A 243 -2.86 -5.62 34.69
N THR A 244 -3.01 -4.88 33.58
CA THR A 244 -2.10 -3.79 33.18
C THR A 244 -2.80 -2.86 32.18
N MET A 245 -2.10 -1.82 31.73
CA MET A 245 -2.40 -1.13 30.48
C MET A 245 -1.61 -1.77 29.33
N THR A 246 -2.16 -1.75 28.12
CA THR A 246 -1.40 -1.97 26.89
C THR A 246 -0.39 -0.85 26.67
N LYS A 247 0.49 -0.96 25.67
CA LYS A 247 1.45 0.08 25.31
C LYS A 247 0.76 1.21 24.53
N ARG A 248 -0.22 0.87 23.69
CA ARG A 248 -0.99 1.79 22.81
C ARG A 248 -2.46 1.39 22.74
N GLY A 249 -3.30 2.29 22.24
CA GLY A 249 -4.73 2.03 22.10
C GLY A 249 -5.10 1.02 21.00
N GLU A 250 -4.25 0.86 19.99
CA GLU A 250 -4.48 -0.09 18.89
C GLU A 250 -3.92 -1.49 19.18
N ASP A 251 -3.21 -1.66 20.30
CA ASP A 251 -2.60 -2.94 20.67
C ASP A 251 -3.65 -4.06 20.75
N GLY A 252 -3.25 -5.22 20.25
CA GLY A 252 -4.13 -6.38 20.10
C GLY A 252 -3.35 -7.68 20.07
N GLY A 253 -3.84 -8.64 19.29
CA GLY A 253 -3.13 -9.91 19.09
C GLY A 253 -2.95 -10.73 20.37
N ILE A 254 -3.89 -10.61 21.33
CA ILE A 254 -3.67 -11.16 22.66
C ILE A 254 -3.85 -12.68 22.67
N VAL A 255 -2.81 -13.39 23.10
CA VAL A 255 -2.82 -14.86 23.25
C VAL A 255 -2.27 -15.27 24.61
N TYR A 256 -2.80 -16.34 25.18
CA TYR A 256 -2.34 -16.88 26.45
C TYR A 256 -1.62 -18.23 26.26
N SER A 257 -0.38 -18.31 26.73
CA SER A 257 0.39 -19.55 26.81
C SER A 257 0.12 -20.26 28.12
N LYS A 258 -0.57 -21.40 28.06
CA LYS A 258 -0.83 -22.24 29.24
C LYS A 258 0.44 -22.88 29.81
N GLU A 259 1.38 -23.27 28.95
CA GLU A 259 2.63 -23.92 29.37
C GLU A 259 3.56 -22.95 30.10
N MET A 260 3.64 -21.71 29.62
CA MET A 260 4.49 -20.68 30.22
C MET A 260 3.77 -19.80 31.25
N ASP A 261 2.45 -19.96 31.40
CA ASP A 261 1.59 -19.07 32.18
C ASP A 261 1.88 -17.58 31.86
N THR A 262 1.82 -17.23 30.58
CA THR A 262 2.24 -15.91 30.07
C THR A 262 1.24 -15.41 29.03
N ILE A 263 0.89 -14.14 29.10
CA ILE A 263 0.07 -13.46 28.09
C ILE A 263 1.00 -12.76 27.11
N PHE A 264 0.74 -12.90 25.82
CA PHE A 264 1.40 -12.15 24.77
C PHE A 264 0.43 -11.19 24.10
N PHE A 265 0.94 -10.07 23.61
CA PHE A 265 0.18 -9.12 22.79
C PHE A 265 1.10 -8.45 21.78
N SER A 266 0.55 -8.01 20.66
CA SER A 266 1.26 -7.23 19.64
C SER A 266 1.07 -5.73 19.86
N SER A 267 2.14 -4.98 19.61
CA SER A 267 2.14 -3.52 19.53
C SER A 267 3.01 -3.14 18.32
N ASN A 268 2.39 -2.65 17.25
CA ASN A 268 2.95 -2.67 15.89
C ASN A 268 3.54 -4.04 15.53
N SER A 269 4.79 -4.06 15.07
CA SER A 269 5.56 -5.23 14.68
C SER A 269 6.34 -5.86 15.85
N GLU A 270 6.08 -5.42 17.10
CA GLU A 270 6.70 -5.94 18.31
C GLU A 270 5.73 -6.84 19.10
N ILE A 271 6.24 -7.95 19.67
CA ILE A 271 5.45 -8.86 20.50
C ILE A 271 5.95 -8.79 21.94
N TYR A 272 5.04 -8.46 22.85
CA TYR A 272 5.29 -8.26 24.27
C TYR A 272 4.75 -9.41 25.10
N ALA A 273 5.50 -9.79 26.15
CA ALA A 273 5.12 -10.81 27.11
C ALA A 273 4.75 -10.18 28.47
N ILE A 274 3.69 -10.67 29.08
CA ILE A 274 3.26 -10.40 30.46
C ILE A 274 3.28 -11.73 31.22
N PRO A 275 4.37 -12.06 31.92
CA PRO A 275 4.44 -13.26 32.75
C PRO A 275 3.39 -13.23 33.86
N SER A 276 2.92 -14.40 34.30
CA SER A 276 1.98 -14.53 35.41
C SER A 276 2.42 -13.76 36.66
N GLY A 277 1.51 -12.93 37.19
CA GLY A 277 1.76 -12.08 38.36
C GLY A 277 2.63 -10.85 38.10
N ALA A 278 3.10 -10.62 36.86
CA ALA A 278 3.74 -9.38 36.47
C ALA A 278 2.70 -8.28 36.21
N SER A 279 3.09 -7.03 36.50
CA SER A 279 2.31 -5.82 36.17
C SER A 279 2.97 -4.99 35.06
N SER A 280 4.03 -5.52 34.46
CA SER A 280 4.78 -4.89 33.37
C SER A 280 5.04 -5.92 32.28
N TYR A 281 5.06 -5.46 31.04
CA TYR A 281 5.42 -6.26 29.89
C TYR A 281 6.90 -6.13 29.52
N VAL A 282 7.41 -7.12 28.79
CA VAL A 282 8.78 -7.14 28.25
C VAL A 282 8.75 -7.59 26.79
N LEU A 283 9.62 -7.04 25.96
CA LEU A 283 9.75 -7.45 24.56
C LEU A 283 10.15 -8.93 24.47
N SER A 284 9.44 -9.71 23.66
CA SER A 284 9.58 -11.16 23.51
C SER A 284 9.92 -11.59 22.09
N GLY A 285 9.64 -10.76 21.09
CA GLY A 285 9.92 -11.03 19.69
C GLY A 285 9.37 -9.93 18.78
N TYR A 286 9.45 -10.18 17.48
CA TYR A 286 8.92 -9.29 16.44
C TYR A 286 8.01 -10.09 15.53
N GLY A 287 6.96 -9.46 15.01
CA GLY A 287 5.97 -10.05 14.11
C GLY A 287 5.54 -9.09 13.03
N GLY A 288 4.48 -9.43 12.29
CA GLY A 288 3.86 -8.48 11.36
C GLY A 288 2.98 -7.48 12.10
N ASP A 289 2.61 -6.39 11.42
CA ASP A 289 1.60 -5.46 11.89
C ASP A 289 0.22 -6.14 11.82
N SER A 290 -0.14 -6.87 12.87
CA SER A 290 -1.46 -7.49 12.99
C SER A 290 -1.94 -7.47 14.43
N TYR A 291 -3.15 -6.93 14.60
CA TYR A 291 -3.82 -6.75 15.88
C TYR A 291 -4.96 -7.76 16.09
N PHE A 292 -5.23 -8.60 15.09
CA PHE A 292 -6.34 -9.55 15.04
C PHE A 292 -5.87 -10.90 14.45
N ASN A 293 -6.67 -11.95 14.59
CA ASN A 293 -6.41 -13.28 14.03
C ASN A 293 -5.03 -13.83 14.41
N THR A 294 -4.77 -13.81 15.72
CA THR A 294 -3.54 -14.29 16.34
C THR A 294 -3.79 -15.52 17.16
N MET A 295 -2.85 -16.46 17.15
CA MET A 295 -2.91 -17.67 17.95
C MET A 295 -1.51 -18.05 18.42
N LEU A 296 -1.48 -18.98 19.36
CA LEU A 296 -0.25 -19.58 19.84
C LEU A 296 -0.30 -21.07 19.53
N MET A 297 0.77 -21.58 18.93
CA MET A 297 1.01 -23.00 18.80
C MET A 297 2.08 -23.46 19.78
N GLY A 298 1.78 -24.48 20.57
CA GLY A 298 2.65 -24.95 21.64
C GLY A 298 2.87 -23.86 22.69
N ALA A 299 4.08 -23.82 23.26
CA ALA A 299 4.43 -22.85 24.27
C ALA A 299 4.69 -21.45 23.70
N ASP A 300 5.27 -21.35 22.50
CA ASP A 300 6.10 -20.21 22.12
C ASP A 300 6.09 -19.86 20.62
N LEU A 301 5.30 -20.53 19.78
CA LEU A 301 5.16 -20.14 18.38
C LEU A 301 3.94 -19.23 18.21
N TYR A 302 4.18 -17.93 18.14
CA TYR A 302 3.16 -16.92 17.89
C TYR A 302 2.84 -16.86 16.41
N ILE A 303 1.57 -16.97 16.04
CA ILE A 303 1.12 -16.96 14.66
C ILE A 303 0.13 -15.82 14.49
N SER A 304 0.35 -14.98 13.48
CA SER A 304 -0.54 -13.89 13.10
C SER A 304 -0.88 -13.96 11.61
N VAL A 305 -2.10 -13.55 11.25
CA VAL A 305 -2.46 -13.27 9.86
C VAL A 305 -2.09 -11.81 9.54
N SER A 306 -1.21 -11.58 8.57
CA SER A 306 -0.81 -10.24 8.12
C SER A 306 -0.38 -10.29 6.65
N GLY A 307 -0.68 -9.25 5.87
CA GLY A 307 -0.27 -9.17 4.46
C GLY A 307 -0.73 -10.33 3.58
N GLY A 308 -1.90 -10.92 3.89
CA GLY A 308 -2.46 -12.08 3.17
C GLY A 308 -1.77 -13.42 3.48
N MET A 309 -0.91 -13.50 4.50
CA MET A 309 -0.14 -14.70 4.85
C MET A 309 -0.21 -15.03 6.34
N LEU A 310 0.20 -16.26 6.71
CA LEU A 310 0.55 -16.55 8.10
C LEU A 310 1.99 -16.13 8.38
N MET A 311 2.20 -15.40 9.46
CA MET A 311 3.52 -15.10 9.99
C MET A 311 3.69 -15.84 11.31
N ALA A 312 4.57 -16.84 11.32
CA ALA A 312 4.93 -17.60 12.50
C ALA A 312 6.22 -17.05 13.08
N ARG A 313 6.23 -16.77 14.38
CA ARG A 313 7.34 -16.16 15.09
C ARG A 313 7.63 -16.93 16.36
N GLN A 314 8.85 -17.44 16.43
CA GLN A 314 9.37 -18.13 17.59
C GLN A 314 9.63 -17.08 18.67
N LEU A 315 8.81 -17.09 19.72
CA LEU A 315 8.96 -16.18 20.84
C LEU A 315 10.17 -16.59 21.67
N ASN A 316 10.93 -15.57 22.09
CA ASN A 316 12.07 -15.76 22.95
C ASN A 316 11.65 -15.73 24.42
N PRO A 317 12.44 -16.35 25.33
CA PRO A 317 12.32 -16.12 26.76
C PRO A 317 12.36 -14.62 27.08
N ALA A 318 11.56 -14.18 28.04
CA ALA A 318 11.52 -12.80 28.52
C ALA A 318 12.93 -12.21 28.72
N GLY A 319 13.29 -11.18 27.93
CA GLY A 319 14.55 -10.44 28.06
C GLY A 319 15.72 -10.91 27.16
N THR A 320 15.53 -11.88 26.28
CA THR A 320 16.47 -12.18 25.17
C THR A 320 15.86 -11.69 23.86
N THR A 321 16.42 -10.65 23.25
CA THR A 321 15.89 -10.08 22.00
C THR A 321 16.92 -10.16 20.89
N SER A 322 16.49 -10.58 19.69
CA SER A 322 17.14 -10.19 18.44
C SER A 322 17.01 -8.67 18.26
N SER A 323 17.84 -8.06 17.43
CA SER A 323 17.60 -6.69 16.98
C SER A 323 16.64 -6.67 15.79
N ALA A 324 15.98 -5.53 15.55
CA ALA A 324 15.15 -5.30 14.38
C ALA A 324 15.61 -4.05 13.64
N LEU A 325 15.47 -4.08 12.32
CA LEU A 325 15.59 -2.89 11.49
C LEU A 325 14.38 -1.99 11.73
N THR A 326 14.63 -0.72 12.03
CA THR A 326 13.54 0.25 12.15
C THR A 326 13.45 1.09 10.88
N MET A 327 12.26 1.14 10.30
CA MET A 327 11.98 1.85 9.05
C MET A 327 11.04 3.03 9.27
N TYR A 328 11.25 4.10 8.51
CA TYR A 328 10.38 5.26 8.48
C TYR A 328 9.91 5.58 7.04
N GLY A 329 8.59 5.74 6.88
CA GLY A 329 7.92 6.25 5.68
C GLY A 329 7.42 5.18 4.69
N GLY A 330 6.90 5.61 3.54
CA GLY A 330 5.94 4.88 2.70
C GLY A 330 6.38 3.59 1.99
N ALA A 331 7.66 3.18 2.06
CA ALA A 331 8.12 1.94 1.40
C ALA A 331 7.60 0.65 2.07
N THR A 332 6.98 0.74 3.24
CA THR A 332 6.62 -0.42 4.09
C THR A 332 5.38 -1.18 3.63
N TYR A 333 4.72 -0.75 2.55
CA TYR A 333 3.50 -1.40 2.01
C TYR A 333 3.58 -1.72 0.52
N SER A 334 4.76 -1.60 -0.09
CA SER A 334 4.94 -1.95 -1.50
C SER A 334 5.03 -3.47 -1.70
N ASP A 335 4.77 -3.93 -2.92
CA ASP A 335 4.94 -5.34 -3.27
C ASP A 335 6.39 -5.81 -3.08
N GLU A 336 7.37 -4.92 -3.32
CA GLU A 336 8.79 -5.19 -3.06
C GLU A 336 9.06 -5.41 -1.58
N HIS A 337 8.54 -4.56 -0.69
CA HIS A 337 8.66 -4.77 0.76
C HIS A 337 8.05 -6.11 1.18
N MET A 338 6.83 -6.38 0.70
CA MET A 338 6.15 -7.63 1.01
C MET A 338 6.92 -8.85 0.48
N ALA A 339 7.58 -8.74 -0.68
CA ALA A 339 8.47 -9.78 -1.19
C ALA A 339 9.69 -10.01 -0.28
N VAL A 340 10.33 -8.94 0.21
CA VAL A 340 11.44 -9.05 1.18
C VAL A 340 10.98 -9.75 2.45
N ILE A 341 9.84 -9.34 3.03
CA ILE A 341 9.26 -9.98 4.22
C ILE A 341 9.03 -11.47 3.93
N ARG A 342 8.31 -11.82 2.85
CA ARG A 342 8.01 -13.22 2.49
C ARG A 342 9.26 -14.08 2.35
N GLN A 343 10.29 -13.57 1.67
CA GLN A 343 11.51 -14.32 1.36
C GLN A 343 12.47 -14.41 2.55
N ASN A 344 12.35 -13.50 3.53
CA ASN A 344 13.30 -13.36 4.64
C ASN A 344 12.58 -13.34 6.02
N PRO A 345 11.95 -14.45 6.44
CA PRO A 345 11.17 -14.50 7.69
C PRO A 345 12.00 -14.24 8.95
N GLN A 346 13.33 -14.34 8.86
CA GLN A 346 14.28 -14.08 9.95
C GLN A 346 14.62 -12.60 10.11
N LEU A 347 14.31 -11.77 9.10
CA LEU A 347 14.57 -10.34 9.15
C LEU A 347 13.46 -9.65 9.93
N ASN A 348 13.80 -9.16 11.12
CA ASN A 348 12.85 -8.41 11.95
C ASN A 348 12.84 -6.96 11.48
N ILE A 349 11.64 -6.46 11.15
CA ILE A 349 11.43 -5.08 10.72
C ILE A 349 10.36 -4.47 11.61
N VAL A 350 10.60 -3.26 12.09
CA VAL A 350 9.64 -2.45 12.84
C VAL A 350 9.38 -1.18 12.06
N ASN A 351 8.11 -0.94 11.75
CA ASN A 351 7.68 0.29 11.09
C ASN A 351 7.41 1.37 12.13
N SER A 352 7.91 2.58 11.88
CA SER A 352 7.54 3.75 12.67
C SER A 352 6.08 4.15 12.45
N GLU A 353 5.46 4.79 13.44
CA GLU A 353 4.03 5.11 13.46
C GLU A 353 3.53 6.07 12.38
N SER A 354 4.41 6.93 11.83
CA SER A 354 4.01 7.83 10.74
C SER A 354 4.42 7.24 9.40
N HIS A 355 3.43 7.19 8.51
CA HIS A 355 3.56 6.78 7.11
C HIS A 355 3.91 7.95 6.20
N ASP A 356 4.05 9.15 6.75
CA ASP A 356 4.35 10.34 5.99
C ASP A 356 5.77 10.24 5.42
N ILE A 357 5.92 10.71 4.19
CA ILE A 357 7.24 10.90 3.61
C ILE A 357 7.90 12.08 4.32
N LEU A 358 9.12 11.88 4.83
CA LEU A 358 9.81 12.92 5.60
C LEU A 358 10.27 14.09 4.74
N ASP A 359 10.16 15.30 5.30
CA ASP A 359 10.92 16.47 4.89
C ASP A 359 12.27 16.56 5.63
N PHE A 360 13.15 17.50 5.26
CA PHE A 360 14.47 17.61 5.86
C PHE A 360 14.42 18.09 7.31
N GLY A 361 13.46 18.94 7.66
CA GLY A 361 13.24 19.39 9.03
C GLY A 361 12.96 18.22 9.95
N ASP A 362 12.12 17.30 9.50
CA ASP A 362 11.78 16.08 10.20
C ASP A 362 12.95 15.09 10.27
N ILE A 363 13.70 14.89 9.18
CA ILE A 363 14.92 14.07 9.21
C ILE A 363 15.90 14.62 10.24
N ALA A 364 16.20 15.92 10.17
CA ALA A 364 17.16 16.55 11.07
C ALA A 364 16.68 16.42 12.51
N THR A 365 15.40 16.66 12.77
CA THR A 365 14.79 16.51 14.08
C THR A 365 14.84 15.07 14.57
N LYS A 366 14.47 14.08 13.77
CA LYS A 366 14.48 12.66 14.16
C LYS A 366 15.89 12.14 14.39
N ILE A 367 16.86 12.53 13.57
CA ILE A 367 18.28 12.21 13.78
C ILE A 367 18.84 12.90 15.02
N LEU A 368 18.40 14.12 15.36
CA LEU A 368 18.88 14.89 16.53
C LEU A 368 18.19 14.51 17.84
N ILE A 369 16.90 14.14 17.80
CA ILE A 369 16.08 13.75 18.95
C ILE A 369 16.28 12.26 19.29
N GLY A 370 16.51 11.41 18.29
CA GLY A 370 16.49 9.95 18.43
C GLY A 370 17.86 9.30 18.56
N GLU A 371 18.11 8.66 19.70
CA GLU A 371 19.15 7.65 19.90
C GLU A 371 19.00 6.52 18.87
N ASN A 372 19.79 6.47 17.79
CA ASN A 372 19.99 5.31 16.90
C ASN A 372 18.72 4.53 16.42
N ALA A 373 17.53 5.12 16.51
CA ALA A 373 16.28 4.35 16.47
C ALA A 373 15.70 4.14 15.07
N ILE A 374 16.20 4.82 14.03
CA ILE A 374 15.74 4.65 12.65
C ILE A 374 16.94 4.25 11.79
N ASP A 375 16.84 3.09 11.15
CA ASP A 375 17.88 2.53 10.29
C ASP A 375 17.68 2.92 8.83
N ILE A 376 16.43 2.91 8.35
CA ILE A 376 16.07 3.20 6.97
C ILE A 376 14.99 4.29 6.93
N MET A 377 15.14 5.25 6.02
CA MET A 377 14.21 6.36 5.82
C MET A 377 13.82 6.49 4.36
N THR A 378 12.57 6.87 4.09
CA THR A 378 12.10 7.23 2.75
C THR A 378 11.86 8.73 2.62
N LEU A 379 12.29 9.32 1.50
CA LEU A 379 12.16 10.76 1.20
C LEU A 379 11.57 10.99 -0.18
N ASN A 380 10.96 12.16 -0.37
CA ASN A 380 10.65 12.68 -1.68
C ASN A 380 11.80 13.61 -2.12
N ALA A 381 12.49 13.24 -3.20
CA ALA A 381 13.63 13.98 -3.74
C ALA A 381 13.26 15.28 -4.48
N GLU A 382 11.97 15.50 -4.74
CA GLU A 382 11.46 16.76 -5.27
C GLU A 382 11.46 17.85 -4.19
N LYS A 383 10.88 17.54 -3.02
CA LYS A 383 10.66 18.50 -1.93
C LYS A 383 11.98 19.00 -1.36
N GLU A 384 12.89 18.08 -1.08
CA GLU A 384 14.16 18.43 -0.46
C GLU A 384 15.32 18.23 -1.44
N PRO A 385 16.33 19.11 -1.48
CA PRO A 385 17.58 18.78 -2.12
C PRO A 385 18.17 17.60 -1.34
N ILE A 386 17.97 16.37 -1.80
CA ILE A 386 18.58 15.16 -1.21
C ILE A 386 20.11 15.30 -1.13
N ALA A 387 20.70 16.10 -2.02
CA ALA A 387 22.07 16.56 -1.93
C ALA A 387 22.42 17.25 -0.58
N ARG A 388 21.49 17.98 0.04
CA ARG A 388 21.64 18.58 1.37
C ARG A 388 21.70 17.51 2.46
N VAL A 389 20.83 16.50 2.40
CA VAL A 389 20.84 15.34 3.30
C VAL A 389 22.19 14.62 3.22
N PHE A 390 22.67 14.39 2.00
CA PHE A 390 23.97 13.78 1.73
C PHE A 390 25.13 14.64 2.26
N LYS A 391 25.17 15.94 1.96
CA LYS A 391 26.18 16.90 2.47
C LYS A 391 26.23 16.99 3.99
N LYS A 392 25.09 16.84 4.67
CA LYS A 392 24.99 16.87 6.14
C LYS A 392 25.45 15.56 6.78
N GLY A 393 25.65 14.50 5.98
CA GLY A 393 26.12 13.20 6.44
C GLY A 393 25.03 12.38 7.14
N TYR A 394 23.77 12.59 6.77
CA TYR A 394 22.64 11.84 7.34
C TYR A 394 22.42 10.49 6.64
N ALA A 395 22.79 10.36 5.37
CA ALA A 395 22.70 9.12 4.60
C ALA A 395 24.05 8.39 4.55
N ALA A 396 24.01 7.06 4.65
CA ALA A 396 25.17 6.19 4.53
C ALA A 396 25.65 6.04 3.08
N ASP A 397 26.94 5.80 2.92
CA ASP A 397 27.56 5.52 1.62
C ASP A 397 27.26 4.07 1.18
N LEU A 398 26.27 3.92 0.28
CA LEU A 398 25.85 2.63 -0.27
C LEU A 398 26.81 2.09 -1.33
N SER A 399 27.77 2.89 -1.82
CA SER A 399 28.77 2.40 -2.79
C SER A 399 29.72 1.36 -2.20
N ALA A 400 29.72 1.20 -0.87
CA ALA A 400 30.40 0.11 -0.17
C ALA A 400 29.81 -1.28 -0.48
N TYR A 401 28.59 -1.36 -1.01
CA TYR A 401 27.86 -2.59 -1.32
C TYR A 401 27.84 -2.84 -2.84
N PRO A 402 28.67 -3.78 -3.36
CA PRO A 402 28.87 -3.92 -4.80
C PRO A 402 27.62 -4.27 -5.60
N GLU A 403 26.72 -5.06 -5.03
CA GLU A 403 25.48 -5.50 -5.69
C GLU A 403 24.49 -4.33 -5.86
N ILE A 404 24.31 -3.51 -4.82
CA ILE A 404 23.54 -2.25 -4.89
C ILE A 404 24.13 -1.34 -5.97
N MET A 405 25.45 -1.17 -5.98
CA MET A 405 26.13 -0.31 -6.95
C MET A 405 26.02 -0.85 -8.39
N GLU A 406 26.10 -2.16 -8.59
CA GLU A 406 25.89 -2.79 -9.89
C GLU A 406 24.51 -2.47 -10.45
N MET A 407 23.47 -2.65 -9.64
CA MET A 407 22.10 -2.32 -10.03
C MET A 407 21.92 -0.82 -10.30
N ALA A 408 22.37 0.04 -9.38
CA ALA A 408 22.27 1.50 -9.54
C ALA A 408 23.01 2.02 -10.79
N SER A 409 24.14 1.40 -11.17
CA SER A 409 24.94 1.80 -12.33
C SER A 409 24.27 1.52 -13.68
N ARG A 410 23.26 0.63 -13.71
CA ARG A 410 22.47 0.31 -14.90
C ARG A 410 21.26 1.22 -15.08
N MET A 411 20.89 1.97 -14.05
CA MET A 411 19.71 2.84 -14.10
C MET A 411 19.92 4.01 -15.06
N ASN A 412 18.82 4.68 -15.43
CA ASN A 412 18.82 5.88 -16.24
C ASN A 412 19.76 6.93 -15.60
N PRO A 413 20.75 7.49 -16.34
CA PRO A 413 21.70 8.43 -15.79
C PRO A 413 21.09 9.65 -15.11
N ALA A 414 19.93 10.14 -15.57
CA ALA A 414 19.23 11.25 -14.94
C ALA A 414 18.81 10.90 -13.49
N ILE A 415 18.34 9.67 -13.28
CA ILE A 415 17.95 9.14 -11.97
C ILE A 415 19.19 8.90 -11.13
N THR A 416 20.15 8.11 -11.62
CA THR A 416 21.35 7.75 -10.84
C THR A 416 22.13 8.98 -10.39
N SER A 417 22.25 10.01 -11.25
CA SER A 417 23.00 11.23 -10.92
C SER A 417 22.40 11.98 -9.73
N ALA A 418 21.07 11.97 -9.58
CA ALA A 418 20.41 12.61 -8.43
C ALA A 418 20.68 11.88 -7.12
N LEU A 419 20.93 10.56 -7.18
CA LEU A 419 21.16 9.70 -6.01
C LEU A 419 22.64 9.64 -5.58
N MET A 420 23.52 10.32 -6.32
CA MET A 420 24.97 10.32 -6.09
C MET A 420 25.49 11.68 -5.60
N GLN A 421 26.51 11.63 -4.74
CA GLN A 421 27.31 12.80 -4.40
C GLN A 421 28.79 12.41 -4.35
N ASP A 422 29.67 13.22 -4.95
CA ASP A 422 31.12 13.01 -4.96
C ASP A 422 31.54 11.60 -5.44
N GLY A 423 30.78 11.05 -6.41
CA GLY A 423 31.01 9.71 -6.97
C GLY A 423 30.54 8.54 -6.11
N LYS A 424 29.80 8.80 -5.03
CA LYS A 424 29.25 7.79 -4.12
C LYS A 424 27.73 7.79 -4.16
N LEU A 425 27.13 6.61 -4.00
CA LEU A 425 25.68 6.41 -3.95
C LEU A 425 25.19 6.52 -2.51
N TYR A 426 24.11 7.27 -2.27
CA TYR A 426 23.55 7.48 -0.91
C TYR A 426 22.09 7.08 -0.76
N ALA A 427 21.41 6.78 -1.87
CA ALA A 427 20.00 6.44 -1.88
C ALA A 427 19.68 5.50 -3.07
N VAL A 428 18.55 4.80 -2.98
CA VAL A 428 17.98 3.99 -4.07
C VAL A 428 16.56 4.45 -4.36
N PRO A 429 16.07 4.41 -5.61
CA PRO A 429 14.72 4.83 -5.93
C PRO A 429 13.70 3.78 -5.46
N ILE A 430 12.57 4.21 -4.92
CA ILE A 430 11.42 3.36 -4.60
C ILE A 430 10.20 3.69 -5.46
N ARG A 431 10.14 4.91 -5.99
CA ARG A 431 9.10 5.37 -6.90
C ARG A 431 9.65 6.41 -7.86
N VAL A 432 9.15 6.42 -9.09
CA VAL A 432 9.38 7.48 -10.07
C VAL A 432 8.03 7.86 -10.67
N SER A 433 7.72 9.15 -10.69
CA SER A 433 6.48 9.67 -11.28
C SER A 433 6.75 10.97 -12.01
N GLY A 434 5.90 11.32 -12.98
CA GLY A 434 6.04 12.56 -13.73
C GLY A 434 4.81 12.81 -14.58
N PHE A 435 4.19 13.98 -14.38
CA PHE A 435 2.95 14.34 -15.04
C PHE A 435 3.11 15.68 -15.75
N GLY A 436 2.78 15.71 -17.04
CA GLY A 436 2.99 16.85 -17.92
C GLY A 436 1.84 17.07 -18.89
N LEU A 437 2.11 17.86 -19.93
CA LEU A 437 1.16 18.08 -21.01
C LEU A 437 0.92 16.79 -21.78
N GLY A 438 -0.31 16.61 -22.25
CA GLY A 438 -0.67 15.58 -23.20
C GLY A 438 -1.67 16.08 -24.22
N TYR A 439 -1.96 15.25 -25.21
CA TYR A 439 -2.91 15.50 -26.27
C TYR A 439 -3.83 14.30 -26.51
N THR A 440 -5.01 14.56 -27.10
CA THR A 440 -6.01 13.54 -27.41
C THR A 440 -5.94 13.17 -28.90
N PRO A 441 -5.44 11.98 -29.29
CA PRO A 441 -5.25 11.61 -30.69
C PRO A 441 -6.54 11.63 -31.52
N SER A 442 -7.71 11.27 -30.96
CA SER A 442 -8.97 11.36 -31.69
C SER A 442 -9.40 12.78 -32.02
N VAL A 443 -9.11 13.74 -31.13
CA VAL A 443 -9.41 15.16 -31.33
C VAL A 443 -8.52 15.73 -32.43
N ILE A 444 -7.22 15.41 -32.44
CA ILE A 444 -6.33 15.79 -33.55
C ILE A 444 -6.87 15.29 -34.90
N ARG A 445 -7.30 14.02 -34.99
CA ARG A 445 -7.93 13.47 -36.21
C ARG A 445 -9.22 14.19 -36.58
N GLN A 446 -10.05 14.54 -35.59
CA GLN A 446 -11.29 15.31 -35.79
C GLN A 446 -11.02 16.70 -36.38
N LEU A 447 -9.95 17.35 -35.95
CA LEU A 447 -9.49 18.65 -36.45
C LEU A 447 -8.76 18.56 -37.81
N GLY A 448 -8.64 17.36 -38.38
CA GLY A 448 -7.90 17.14 -39.64
C GLY A 448 -6.38 17.32 -39.51
N MET A 449 -5.87 17.31 -38.28
CA MET A 449 -4.46 17.43 -37.96
C MET A 449 -3.78 16.06 -37.90
N THR A 450 -2.45 16.09 -37.83
CA THR A 450 -1.57 14.97 -37.54
C THR A 450 -0.62 15.32 -36.39
N GLU A 451 0.13 14.34 -35.87
CA GLU A 451 1.11 14.60 -34.80
C GLU A 451 2.24 15.56 -35.24
N ASP A 452 2.53 15.63 -36.54
CA ASP A 452 3.51 16.58 -37.09
C ASP A 452 3.08 18.04 -36.95
N ASP A 453 1.76 18.29 -36.81
CA ASP A 453 1.17 19.61 -36.64
C ASP A 453 1.12 20.07 -35.17
N LEU A 454 1.48 19.20 -34.22
CA LEU A 454 1.51 19.54 -32.80
C LEU A 454 2.70 20.47 -32.46
N PRO A 455 2.54 21.34 -31.46
CA PRO A 455 3.64 22.15 -30.94
C PRO A 455 4.81 21.28 -30.46
N LYS A 456 6.03 21.70 -30.79
CA LYS A 456 7.29 21.06 -30.36
C LYS A 456 8.03 21.90 -29.32
N THR A 457 7.68 23.18 -29.23
CA THR A 457 8.22 24.10 -28.23
C THR A 457 7.13 24.74 -27.39
N MET A 458 7.49 25.20 -26.18
CA MET A 458 6.57 25.95 -25.33
C MET A 458 6.07 27.24 -26.00
N LEU A 459 6.92 27.91 -26.80
CA LEU A 459 6.50 29.09 -27.53
C LEU A 459 5.46 28.75 -28.60
N GLU A 460 5.69 27.68 -29.38
CA GLU A 460 4.72 27.18 -30.36
C GLU A 460 3.39 26.78 -29.69
N LEU A 461 3.43 26.20 -28.49
CA LEU A 461 2.21 25.88 -27.74
C LEU A 461 1.44 27.15 -27.38
N LEU A 462 2.10 28.17 -26.84
CA LEU A 462 1.46 29.43 -26.49
C LEU A 462 0.85 30.11 -27.72
N GLU A 463 1.55 30.10 -28.84
CA GLU A 463 1.05 30.63 -30.12
C GLU A 463 -0.11 29.81 -30.68
N PHE A 464 -0.06 28.48 -30.57
CA PHE A 464 -1.15 27.59 -30.96
C PHE A 464 -2.41 27.90 -30.14
N VAL A 465 -2.29 27.96 -28.81
CA VAL A 465 -3.41 28.25 -27.90
C VAL A 465 -4.00 29.64 -28.17
N ALA A 466 -3.16 30.63 -28.50
CA ALA A 466 -3.62 31.98 -28.82
C ALA A 466 -4.48 32.04 -30.10
N ASN A 467 -4.27 31.13 -31.05
CA ASN A 467 -4.96 31.13 -32.35
C ASN A 467 -6.01 30.03 -32.49
N PHE A 468 -6.07 29.07 -31.55
CA PHE A 468 -6.93 27.88 -31.62
C PHE A 468 -8.39 28.20 -31.96
N GLN A 469 -8.99 29.18 -31.27
CA GLN A 469 -10.40 29.54 -31.51
C GLN A 469 -10.64 30.02 -32.94
N ALA A 470 -9.73 30.83 -33.48
CA ALA A 470 -9.85 31.40 -34.82
C ALA A 470 -9.58 30.37 -35.92
N ASP A 471 -8.65 29.44 -35.67
CA ASP A 471 -8.23 28.44 -36.66
C ASP A 471 -9.14 27.20 -36.67
N TYR A 472 -9.71 26.81 -35.52
CA TYR A 472 -10.45 25.56 -35.35
C TYR A 472 -11.79 25.70 -34.62
N GLY A 473 -11.85 26.55 -33.59
CA GLY A 473 -12.98 26.60 -32.65
C GLY A 473 -14.33 26.91 -33.31
N ASP A 474 -14.37 27.75 -34.34
CA ASP A 474 -15.61 28.12 -35.04
C ASP A 474 -16.21 26.97 -35.87
N GLU A 475 -15.40 26.00 -36.32
CA GLU A 475 -15.85 24.84 -37.11
C GLU A 475 -16.05 23.58 -36.25
N HIS A 476 -15.58 23.60 -35.00
CA HIS A 476 -15.58 22.49 -34.05
C HIS A 476 -16.06 22.92 -32.66
N GLU A 477 -17.34 23.28 -32.55
CA GLU A 477 -17.96 23.76 -31.29
C GLU A 477 -17.96 22.72 -30.15
N ASP A 478 -17.71 21.44 -30.45
CA ASP A 478 -17.61 20.34 -29.46
C ASP A 478 -16.18 20.10 -28.94
N VAL A 479 -15.21 20.94 -29.34
CA VAL A 479 -13.80 20.81 -28.96
C VAL A 479 -13.33 22.03 -28.17
N THR A 480 -12.57 21.77 -27.10
CA THR A 480 -11.85 22.80 -26.34
C THR A 480 -10.34 22.57 -26.43
N VAL A 481 -9.54 23.63 -26.30
CA VAL A 481 -8.08 23.52 -26.27
C VAL A 481 -7.59 22.81 -25.00
N PHE A 482 -8.27 23.02 -23.86
CA PHE A 482 -8.02 22.33 -22.58
C PHE A 482 -9.33 22.07 -21.84
N ASP A 483 -9.43 20.93 -21.14
CA ASP A 483 -10.49 20.63 -20.16
C ASP A 483 -9.98 20.92 -18.75
N HIS A 484 -9.86 22.20 -18.40
CA HIS A 484 -9.43 22.62 -17.07
C HIS A 484 -9.95 24.03 -16.75
N PHE A 485 -10.10 24.34 -15.47
CA PHE A 485 -10.37 25.71 -15.02
C PHE A 485 -9.08 26.40 -14.56
N GLY A 486 -8.97 27.72 -14.77
CA GLY A 486 -7.78 28.47 -14.36
C GLY A 486 -6.57 28.17 -15.24
N ILE A 487 -6.80 27.86 -16.52
CA ILE A 487 -5.80 27.48 -17.53
C ILE A 487 -4.68 28.52 -17.60
N ARG A 488 -5.00 29.80 -17.46
CA ARG A 488 -4.01 30.89 -17.44
C ARG A 488 -2.89 30.64 -16.43
N ASN A 489 -3.25 30.27 -15.20
CA ASN A 489 -2.29 30.05 -14.12
C ASN A 489 -1.50 28.77 -14.34
N TYR A 490 -2.18 27.67 -14.70
CA TYR A 490 -1.54 26.38 -14.98
C TYR A 490 -0.53 26.48 -16.11
N LEU A 491 -0.89 27.12 -17.23
CA LEU A 491 -0.01 27.26 -18.38
C LEU A 491 1.21 28.15 -18.06
N LEU A 492 1.03 29.23 -17.27
CA LEU A 492 2.14 30.05 -16.81
C LEU A 492 3.10 29.25 -15.91
N SER A 493 2.55 28.48 -14.96
CA SER A 493 3.35 27.63 -14.06
C SER A 493 4.15 26.58 -14.84
N ARG A 494 3.51 25.85 -15.77
CA ARG A 494 4.17 24.87 -16.65
C ARG A 494 5.30 25.49 -17.48
N MET A 495 5.03 26.66 -18.07
CA MET A 495 6.02 27.41 -18.84
C MET A 495 7.24 27.79 -17.99
N MET A 496 7.01 28.27 -16.76
CA MET A 496 8.09 28.61 -15.82
C MET A 496 8.89 27.38 -15.40
N THR A 497 8.24 26.26 -15.05
CA THR A 497 8.90 25.01 -14.67
C THR A 497 9.80 24.49 -15.79
N LEU A 498 9.30 24.41 -17.03
CA LEU A 498 10.09 23.97 -18.18
C LEU A 498 11.30 24.89 -18.42
N TYR A 499 11.11 26.21 -18.29
CA TYR A 499 12.18 27.20 -18.44
C TYR A 499 13.27 27.06 -17.38
N VAL A 500 12.88 26.87 -16.11
CA VAL A 500 13.82 26.69 -15.00
C VAL A 500 14.57 25.36 -15.13
N ASN A 501 13.88 24.26 -15.41
CA ASN A 501 14.49 22.95 -15.59
C ASN A 501 15.50 22.95 -16.75
N GLN A 502 15.23 23.69 -17.83
CA GLN A 502 16.22 23.90 -18.89
C GLN A 502 17.47 24.60 -18.39
N GLN A 503 17.34 25.68 -17.63
CA GLN A 503 18.50 26.42 -17.15
C GLN A 503 19.32 25.62 -16.14
N LEU A 504 18.67 24.88 -15.24
CA LEU A 504 19.35 23.99 -14.32
C LEU A 504 20.13 22.90 -15.06
N ARG A 505 19.58 22.35 -16.15
CA ARG A 505 20.28 21.40 -17.03
C ARG A 505 21.49 22.03 -17.73
N ASP A 506 21.36 23.25 -18.25
CA ASP A 506 22.35 23.86 -19.16
C ASP A 506 23.46 24.66 -18.45
N ALA A 507 23.16 25.33 -17.32
CA ALA A 507 23.98 26.46 -16.86
C ALA A 507 24.14 26.61 -15.34
N GLU A 508 23.61 25.70 -14.51
CA GLU A 508 23.61 25.72 -13.02
C GLU A 508 22.94 26.96 -12.36
N ASP A 509 22.92 28.13 -13.01
CA ASP A 509 22.32 29.39 -12.54
C ASP A 509 20.96 29.66 -13.23
N ILE A 510 19.93 30.02 -12.45
CA ILE A 510 18.62 30.46 -12.96
C ILE A 510 18.61 31.98 -13.17
N ARG A 511 18.15 32.43 -14.34
CA ARG A 511 17.94 33.86 -14.66
C ARG A 511 16.67 34.10 -15.45
N PHE A 512 15.86 35.08 -15.09
CA PHE A 512 14.60 35.40 -15.76
C PHE A 512 14.70 36.62 -16.69
N ASP A 513 15.64 37.55 -16.46
CA ASP A 513 15.88 38.66 -17.39
C ASP A 513 16.64 38.20 -18.63
N THR A 514 15.97 37.40 -19.45
CA THR A 514 16.48 36.88 -20.72
C THR A 514 15.51 37.18 -21.87
N PRO A 515 16.00 37.28 -23.12
CA PRO A 515 15.13 37.44 -24.27
C PRO A 515 14.08 36.32 -24.39
N LEU A 516 14.46 35.07 -24.11
CA LEU A 516 13.56 33.92 -24.19
C LEU A 516 12.40 34.02 -23.20
N PHE A 517 12.68 34.24 -21.92
CA PHE A 517 11.62 34.32 -20.91
C PHE A 517 10.67 35.50 -21.15
N ARG A 518 11.22 36.63 -21.62
CA ARG A 518 10.42 37.79 -22.03
C ARG A 518 9.48 37.47 -23.20
N SER A 519 9.96 36.72 -24.19
CA SER A 519 9.13 36.26 -25.32
C SER A 519 8.02 35.31 -24.86
N LEU A 520 8.35 34.36 -23.98
CA LEU A 520 7.37 33.43 -23.39
C LEU A 520 6.27 34.17 -22.61
N LEU A 521 6.63 35.12 -21.74
CA LEU A 521 5.66 35.95 -21.03
C LEU A 521 4.80 36.80 -21.98
N ALA A 522 5.40 37.35 -23.03
CA ALA A 522 4.69 38.14 -24.02
C ALA A 522 3.71 37.30 -24.86
N ALA A 523 4.05 36.04 -25.17
CA ALA A 523 3.17 35.10 -25.86
C ALA A 523 2.02 34.66 -24.95
N HIS A 524 2.30 34.30 -23.70
CA HIS A 524 1.27 33.96 -22.70
C HIS A 524 0.26 35.10 -22.50
N ALA A 525 0.75 36.35 -22.41
CA ALA A 525 -0.10 37.52 -22.22
C ALA A 525 -1.02 37.85 -23.41
N GLN A 526 -0.76 37.30 -24.60
CA GLN A 526 -1.58 37.49 -25.80
C GLN A 526 -2.78 36.55 -25.87
N ILE A 527 -2.78 35.46 -25.09
CA ILE A 527 -3.84 34.45 -25.14
C ILE A 527 -5.15 35.03 -24.58
N GLY A 528 -6.22 34.89 -25.36
CA GLY A 528 -7.58 35.25 -24.99
C GLY A 528 -8.28 34.22 -24.11
N PHE A 529 -7.75 33.90 -22.92
CA PHE A 529 -8.27 32.80 -22.06
C PHE A 529 -9.78 32.87 -21.80
N ALA A 530 -10.37 34.06 -21.73
CA ALA A 530 -11.81 34.24 -21.53
C ALA A 530 -12.67 33.66 -22.67
N GLU A 531 -12.09 33.26 -23.80
CA GLU A 531 -12.81 32.60 -24.90
C GLU A 531 -13.17 31.15 -24.56
N PHE A 532 -12.30 30.42 -23.85
CA PHE A 532 -12.42 28.98 -23.59
C PHE A 532 -12.30 28.56 -22.11
N ASP A 533 -11.87 29.45 -21.21
CA ASP A 533 -11.78 29.19 -19.76
C ASP A 533 -12.94 29.89 -19.01
N PRO A 534 -13.95 29.16 -18.52
CA PRO A 534 -15.04 29.78 -17.78
C PRO A 534 -14.61 30.43 -16.46
N TYR A 535 -13.48 30.02 -15.88
CA TYR A 535 -12.92 30.64 -14.66
C TYR A 535 -12.57 32.11 -14.89
N GLU A 536 -12.19 32.50 -16.10
CA GLU A 536 -11.90 33.91 -16.44
C GLU A 536 -13.14 34.81 -16.38
N ARG A 537 -14.34 34.22 -16.54
CA ARG A 537 -15.62 34.94 -16.52
C ARG A 537 -16.27 34.92 -15.15
N TYR A 538 -16.20 33.78 -14.47
CA TYR A 538 -16.95 33.54 -13.23
C TYR A 538 -16.06 33.42 -11.97
N GLY A 539 -14.74 33.30 -12.13
CA GLY A 539 -13.82 32.97 -11.04
C GLY A 539 -14.20 31.66 -10.36
N GLU A 540 -14.00 31.59 -9.05
CA GLU A 540 -14.38 30.45 -8.20
C GLU A 540 -15.84 30.00 -8.37
N ALA A 541 -16.75 30.92 -8.71
CA ALA A 541 -18.15 30.57 -8.89
C ALA A 541 -18.39 29.59 -10.06
N ALA A 542 -17.44 29.45 -11.00
CA ALA A 542 -17.51 28.47 -12.08
C ALA A 542 -17.68 27.03 -11.54
N TYR A 543 -17.02 26.69 -10.43
CA TYR A 543 -17.08 25.37 -9.81
C TYR A 543 -18.44 25.07 -9.17
N ASP A 544 -19.23 26.09 -8.83
CA ASP A 544 -20.54 25.94 -8.19
C ASP A 544 -21.70 26.06 -9.18
N MET A 545 -21.43 26.18 -10.49
CA MET A 545 -22.44 26.37 -11.54
C MET A 545 -22.64 25.08 -12.34
N PRO A 546 -23.72 24.30 -12.09
CA PRO A 546 -23.94 23.01 -12.75
C PRO A 546 -23.96 23.10 -14.28
N GLU A 547 -24.55 24.16 -14.84
CA GLU A 547 -24.61 24.36 -16.30
C GLU A 547 -23.21 24.61 -16.90
N VAL A 548 -22.32 25.27 -16.16
CA VAL A 548 -20.94 25.53 -16.61
C VAL A 548 -20.11 24.25 -16.53
N LEU A 549 -20.23 23.51 -15.44
CA LEU A 549 -19.57 22.22 -15.29
C LEU A 549 -20.05 21.21 -16.34
N GLU A 550 -21.36 21.08 -16.53
CA GLU A 550 -21.95 20.14 -17.49
C GLU A 550 -21.54 20.46 -18.92
N SER A 551 -21.55 21.75 -19.31
CA SER A 551 -21.09 22.14 -20.65
C SER A 551 -19.58 21.96 -20.85
N THR A 552 -18.76 22.21 -19.83
CA THR A 552 -17.30 21.99 -19.89
C THR A 552 -16.98 20.50 -20.01
N ASN A 553 -17.58 19.65 -19.17
CA ASN A 553 -17.36 18.20 -19.16
C ASN A 553 -17.87 17.47 -20.43
N GLN A 554 -18.68 18.15 -21.27
CA GLN A 554 -19.16 17.60 -22.55
C GLN A 554 -18.22 17.91 -23.72
N MET A 555 -17.28 18.84 -23.55
CA MET A 555 -16.29 19.17 -24.58
C MET A 555 -15.26 18.06 -24.70
N LYS A 556 -14.71 17.88 -25.90
CA LYS A 556 -13.51 17.08 -26.11
C LYS A 556 -12.28 17.97 -26.04
N GLU A 557 -11.34 17.64 -25.18
CA GLU A 557 -10.11 18.37 -24.99
C GLU A 557 -9.05 17.96 -26.01
N LEU A 558 -8.40 18.95 -26.65
CA LEU A 558 -7.23 18.72 -27.46
C LEU A 558 -6.00 18.44 -26.58
N PHE A 559 -5.77 19.27 -25.57
CA PHE A 559 -4.66 19.14 -24.62
C PHE A 559 -5.15 18.98 -23.18
N PHE A 560 -4.31 18.37 -22.34
CA PHE A 560 -4.56 18.22 -20.91
C PHE A 560 -3.26 18.29 -20.10
N PHE A 561 -3.35 18.59 -18.81
CA PHE A 561 -2.18 18.88 -17.96
C PHE A 561 -1.63 17.69 -17.17
N ASN A 562 -2.30 16.53 -17.19
CA ASN A 562 -1.97 15.39 -16.30
C ASN A 562 -1.62 14.12 -17.09
N ALA A 563 -0.85 14.25 -18.17
CA ALA A 563 -0.32 13.09 -18.89
C ALA A 563 0.84 12.49 -18.13
N ASP A 564 0.75 11.20 -17.79
CA ASP A 564 1.89 10.46 -17.25
C ASP A 564 2.94 10.32 -18.35
N HIS A 565 4.08 10.96 -18.17
CA HIS A 565 5.20 10.85 -19.10
C HIS A 565 6.36 10.03 -18.52
N ALA A 566 6.29 9.67 -17.24
CA ALA A 566 7.36 8.95 -16.55
C ALA A 566 7.19 7.43 -16.65
N SER A 567 5.99 6.95 -16.97
CA SER A 567 5.68 5.53 -17.14
C SER A 567 5.37 5.16 -18.60
N PRO A 568 5.72 3.93 -19.05
CA PRO A 568 5.20 3.38 -20.30
C PRO A 568 3.66 3.32 -20.36
N ASN A 569 2.97 3.19 -19.22
CA ASN A 569 1.50 3.19 -19.16
C ASN A 569 0.88 4.49 -19.68
N GLY A 570 1.63 5.60 -19.60
CA GLY A 570 1.21 6.87 -20.19
C GLY A 570 1.07 6.84 -21.71
N PHE A 571 1.63 5.83 -22.38
CA PHE A 571 1.62 5.66 -23.83
C PHE A 571 0.63 4.58 -24.30
N ASP A 572 -0.33 4.18 -23.46
CA ASP A 572 -1.39 3.25 -23.85
C ASP A 572 -2.31 3.90 -24.90
N ALA A 573 -2.21 3.42 -26.14
CA ALA A 573 -3.01 3.91 -27.26
C ALA A 573 -4.52 3.74 -27.05
N SER A 574 -4.96 2.83 -26.18
CA SER A 574 -6.37 2.59 -25.87
C SER A 574 -6.98 3.68 -24.98
N SER A 575 -6.14 4.44 -24.26
CA SER A 575 -6.57 5.57 -23.44
C SER A 575 -7.00 6.80 -24.26
N ASP A 576 -6.64 6.84 -25.55
CA ASP A 576 -6.77 8.01 -26.43
C ASP A 576 -6.17 9.28 -25.79
N ARG A 577 -5.11 9.13 -25.00
CA ARG A 577 -4.40 10.20 -24.31
C ARG A 577 -2.91 9.94 -24.39
N MET A 578 -2.15 10.86 -25.00
CA MET A 578 -0.72 10.70 -25.23
C MET A 578 0.06 11.87 -24.62
N PRO A 579 1.24 11.64 -24.01
CA PRO A 579 2.11 12.71 -23.53
C PRO A 579 2.61 13.60 -24.67
N LEU A 580 2.65 14.90 -24.42
CA LEU A 580 3.22 15.92 -25.30
C LEU A 580 4.51 16.45 -24.68
N ILE A 581 5.64 16.06 -25.25
CA ILE A 581 6.96 16.42 -24.74
C ILE A 581 7.49 17.62 -25.52
N LEU A 582 7.81 18.70 -24.82
CA LEU A 582 8.17 19.99 -25.41
C LEU A 582 9.60 20.39 -25.08
N ALA A 583 10.26 21.04 -26.03
CA ALA A 583 11.44 21.87 -25.75
C ALA A 583 11.00 23.26 -25.26
N VAL A 584 11.89 23.98 -24.55
CA VAL A 584 11.59 25.36 -24.17
C VAL A 584 11.63 26.32 -25.37
N GLU A 585 12.51 26.07 -26.33
CA GLU A 585 12.68 26.86 -27.57
C GLU A 585 13.24 25.98 -28.69
N GLU A 586 13.16 26.47 -29.93
CA GLU A 586 13.68 25.75 -31.09
C GLU A 586 15.19 25.51 -30.97
N GLY A 587 15.61 24.28 -31.27
CA GLY A 587 17.01 23.87 -31.20
C GLY A 587 17.52 23.47 -29.80
N LYS A 588 16.66 23.53 -28.78
CA LYS A 588 16.91 22.87 -27.48
C LYS A 588 16.37 21.46 -27.46
N GLU A 589 16.97 20.61 -26.63
CA GLU A 589 16.43 19.29 -26.36
C GLU A 589 15.14 19.40 -25.52
N PRO A 590 14.13 18.55 -25.78
CA PRO A 590 12.99 18.43 -24.89
C PRO A 590 13.37 18.06 -23.46
N LEU A 591 12.40 18.23 -22.55
CA LEU A 591 12.55 17.95 -21.13
C LEU A 591 11.28 17.32 -20.58
N THR A 592 11.50 16.38 -19.68
CA THR A 592 10.44 15.67 -18.97
C THR A 592 10.79 15.64 -17.49
N ASP A 593 10.01 16.32 -16.64
CA ASP A 593 10.31 16.43 -15.23
C ASP A 593 9.81 15.24 -14.42
N ILE A 594 10.72 14.54 -13.75
CA ILE A 594 10.40 13.38 -12.91
C ILE A 594 10.60 13.69 -11.44
N GLN A 595 9.71 13.17 -10.61
CA GLN A 595 9.81 13.11 -9.17
C GLN A 595 10.30 11.72 -8.79
N ILE A 596 11.16 11.66 -7.77
CA ILE A 596 11.71 10.39 -7.30
C ILE A 596 11.48 10.31 -5.80
N GLU A 597 10.85 9.23 -5.35
CA GLU A 597 10.90 8.86 -3.95
C GLU A 597 12.07 7.90 -3.75
N VAL A 598 12.83 8.12 -2.68
CA VAL A 598 14.09 7.43 -2.44
C VAL A 598 14.10 6.78 -1.07
N MET A 599 14.82 5.68 -0.96
CA MET A 599 15.15 5.01 0.30
C MET A 599 16.64 5.20 0.61
N MET A 600 16.93 5.51 1.86
CA MET A 600 18.30 5.75 2.35
C MET A 600 18.53 5.03 3.68
N VAL A 601 19.78 4.69 3.95
CA VAL A 601 20.20 4.19 5.26
C VAL A 601 20.74 5.34 6.09
N ASN A 602 20.33 5.43 7.35
CA ASN A 602 20.88 6.38 8.30
C ASN A 602 22.38 6.11 8.50
N ALA A 603 23.24 7.11 8.30
CA ALA A 603 24.69 7.00 8.48
C ALA A 603 25.11 6.58 9.90
N GLN A 604 24.23 6.75 10.89
CA GLN A 604 24.43 6.38 12.29
C GLN A 604 23.76 5.05 12.67
N SER A 605 23.17 4.32 11.72
CA SER A 605 22.49 3.05 11.97
C SER A 605 23.42 2.02 12.62
N GLY A 606 22.92 1.33 13.65
CA GLY A 606 23.57 0.17 14.25
C GLY A 606 23.40 -1.12 13.43
N HIS A 607 22.56 -1.10 12.41
CA HIS A 607 22.10 -2.24 11.61
C HIS A 607 22.49 -2.11 10.13
N MET A 608 23.65 -1.51 9.83
CA MET A 608 24.07 -1.18 8.47
C MET A 608 24.07 -2.38 7.49
N GLU A 609 24.55 -3.56 7.93
CA GLU A 609 24.58 -4.76 7.08
C GLU A 609 23.18 -5.32 6.81
N ASP A 610 22.31 -5.35 7.84
CA ASP A 610 20.92 -5.78 7.68
C ASP A 610 20.15 -4.80 6.79
N ALA A 611 20.40 -3.50 6.92
CA ALA A 611 19.78 -2.46 6.10
C ALA A 611 20.23 -2.55 4.63
N ALA A 612 21.52 -2.79 4.39
CA ALA A 612 22.04 -3.02 3.05
C ALA A 612 21.49 -4.30 2.42
N PHE A 613 21.35 -5.36 3.22
CA PHE A 613 20.69 -6.59 2.80
C PHE A 613 19.22 -6.33 2.41
N TYR A 614 18.47 -5.65 3.27
CA TYR A 614 17.08 -5.26 2.99
C TYR A 614 16.97 -4.47 1.68
N ILE A 615 17.79 -3.44 1.48
CA ILE A 615 17.80 -2.64 0.25
C ILE A 615 18.11 -3.51 -0.96
N THR A 616 19.09 -4.40 -0.86
CA THR A 616 19.47 -5.29 -1.96
C THR A 616 18.31 -6.20 -2.37
N GLU A 617 17.65 -6.84 -1.40
CA GLU A 617 16.49 -7.69 -1.66
C GLU A 617 15.28 -6.90 -2.16
N TYR A 618 15.07 -5.68 -1.67
CA TYR A 618 14.03 -4.78 -2.17
C TYR A 618 14.25 -4.47 -3.66
N MET A 619 15.46 -4.06 -4.04
CA MET A 619 15.81 -3.73 -5.43
C MET A 619 15.66 -4.94 -6.37
N LYS A 620 15.97 -6.15 -5.92
CA LYS A 620 15.80 -7.39 -6.71
C LYS A 620 14.33 -7.67 -7.05
N ASN A 621 13.41 -7.18 -6.24
CA ASN A 621 11.98 -7.43 -6.39
C ASN A 621 11.24 -6.29 -7.09
N TYR A 622 11.92 -5.24 -7.61
CA TYR A 622 11.27 -4.14 -8.34
C TYR A 622 10.25 -4.66 -9.37
N GLY A 623 9.03 -4.12 -9.30
CA GLY A 623 7.96 -4.43 -10.25
C GLY A 623 8.36 -4.17 -11.71
N ALA A 624 7.60 -4.75 -12.64
CA ALA A 624 7.88 -4.65 -14.07
C ALA A 624 7.90 -3.20 -14.57
N GLU A 625 6.92 -2.39 -14.15
CA GLU A 625 6.81 -0.98 -14.51
C GLU A 625 8.03 -0.18 -14.04
N LEU A 626 8.32 -0.19 -12.73
CA LEU A 626 9.46 0.52 -12.18
C LEU A 626 10.78 0.04 -12.80
N SER A 627 10.93 -1.27 -13.06
CA SER A 627 12.10 -1.81 -13.75
C SER A 627 12.27 -1.24 -15.16
N ILE A 628 11.20 -1.09 -15.93
CA ILE A 628 11.25 -0.44 -17.26
C ILE A 628 11.64 1.04 -17.09
N ILE A 629 11.04 1.76 -16.14
CA ILE A 629 11.38 3.18 -15.92
C ILE A 629 12.85 3.35 -15.55
N LEU A 630 13.36 2.54 -14.62
CA LEU A 630 14.71 2.64 -14.08
C LEU A 630 15.78 2.19 -15.07
N TYR A 631 15.60 1.07 -15.78
CA TYR A 631 16.66 0.43 -16.57
C TYR A 631 16.43 0.61 -18.08
N PRO A 632 17.26 1.42 -18.78
CA PRO A 632 17.10 1.63 -20.23
C PRO A 632 17.22 0.35 -21.08
N ASP A 633 17.93 -0.67 -20.57
CA ASP A 633 18.09 -1.97 -21.21
C ASP A 633 16.92 -2.94 -20.96
N GLN A 634 16.01 -2.64 -20.03
CA GLN A 634 14.82 -3.45 -19.76
C GLN A 634 13.65 -3.04 -20.66
N ASN A 635 13.28 -3.92 -21.58
CA ASN A 635 12.20 -3.68 -22.55
C ASN A 635 11.28 -4.90 -22.69
N THR A 636 11.17 -5.70 -21.63
CA THR A 636 10.30 -6.89 -21.60
C THR A 636 8.85 -6.45 -21.33
N PRO A 637 7.89 -6.70 -22.24
CA PRO A 637 6.48 -6.41 -21.99
C PRO A 637 5.95 -7.17 -20.78
N ALA A 638 5.04 -6.56 -20.03
CA ALA A 638 4.46 -7.14 -18.82
C ALA A 638 3.03 -7.61 -19.11
N PRO A 639 2.72 -8.92 -19.01
CA PRO A 639 1.34 -9.38 -19.06
C PRO A 639 0.57 -8.89 -17.83
N ASN A 640 -0.72 -8.63 -17.98
CA ASN A 640 -1.56 -8.31 -16.83
C ASN A 640 -1.83 -9.60 -16.04
N PRO A 641 -1.36 -9.71 -14.78
CA PRO A 641 -1.50 -10.94 -14.00
C PRO A 641 -2.97 -11.28 -13.69
N ASN A 642 -3.88 -10.31 -13.78
CA ASN A 642 -5.29 -10.45 -13.44
C ASN A 642 -6.18 -10.65 -14.68
N TYR A 643 -5.61 -10.72 -15.90
CA TYR A 643 -6.38 -10.73 -17.15
C TYR A 643 -7.27 -11.97 -17.30
N GLU A 644 -6.69 -13.17 -17.20
CA GLU A 644 -7.44 -14.41 -17.36
C GLU A 644 -8.58 -14.52 -16.34
N GLU A 645 -8.31 -14.06 -15.12
CA GLU A 645 -9.26 -14.04 -14.00
C GLU A 645 -10.43 -13.09 -14.26
N GLU A 646 -10.14 -11.85 -14.65
CA GLU A 646 -11.18 -10.88 -14.98
C GLU A 646 -12.07 -11.37 -16.14
N VAL A 647 -11.47 -12.02 -17.14
CA VAL A 647 -12.19 -12.61 -18.26
C VAL A 647 -13.12 -13.74 -17.79
N GLU A 648 -12.67 -14.59 -16.87
CA GLU A 648 -13.49 -15.66 -16.30
C GLU A 648 -14.61 -15.12 -15.40
N GLU A 649 -14.35 -14.09 -14.62
CA GLU A 649 -15.33 -13.40 -13.77
C GLU A 649 -16.47 -12.83 -14.63
N ILE A 650 -16.13 -12.04 -15.65
CA ILE A 650 -17.13 -11.45 -16.55
C ILE A 650 -17.95 -12.55 -17.24
N LYS A 651 -17.32 -13.67 -17.65
CA LYS A 651 -18.05 -14.81 -18.23
C LYS A 651 -18.97 -15.48 -17.22
N SER A 652 -18.54 -15.64 -15.97
CA SER A 652 -19.35 -16.20 -14.90
C SER A 652 -20.59 -15.33 -14.65
N ASP A 653 -20.41 -14.01 -14.60
CA ASP A 653 -21.51 -13.06 -14.41
C ASP A 653 -22.45 -13.00 -15.62
N ILE A 654 -21.95 -13.15 -16.84
CA ILE A 654 -22.78 -13.34 -18.04
C ILE A 654 -23.69 -14.57 -17.87
N GLU A 655 -23.13 -15.71 -17.45
CA GLU A 655 -23.91 -16.94 -17.27
C GLU A 655 -24.87 -16.88 -16.07
N LYS A 656 -24.53 -16.17 -15.00
CA LYS A 656 -25.46 -15.86 -13.90
C LYS A 656 -26.62 -14.99 -14.38
N THR A 657 -26.31 -13.88 -15.06
CA THR A 657 -27.32 -12.95 -15.59
C THR A 657 -28.25 -13.63 -16.59
N LYS A 658 -27.74 -14.51 -17.47
CA LYS A 658 -28.56 -15.33 -18.37
C LYS A 658 -29.55 -16.22 -17.61
N ARG A 659 -29.10 -16.91 -16.55
CA ARG A 659 -29.99 -17.74 -15.72
C ARG A 659 -31.05 -16.90 -15.00
N SER A 660 -30.68 -15.74 -14.47
CA SER A 660 -31.64 -14.81 -13.86
C SER A 660 -32.68 -14.34 -14.86
N LEU A 661 -32.28 -14.01 -16.10
CA LEU A 661 -33.17 -13.60 -17.18
C LEU A 661 -34.21 -14.67 -17.55
N GLU A 662 -33.85 -15.96 -17.51
CA GLU A 662 -34.78 -17.07 -17.77
C GLU A 662 -35.91 -17.14 -16.73
N SER A 663 -35.64 -16.77 -15.49
CA SER A 663 -36.58 -16.84 -14.36
C SER A 663 -37.21 -15.49 -13.98
N ALA A 664 -36.78 -14.39 -14.61
CA ALA A 664 -37.22 -13.03 -14.30
C ALA A 664 -38.70 -12.76 -14.63
N SER A 665 -39.35 -11.95 -13.78
CA SER A 665 -40.67 -11.40 -14.04
C SER A 665 -40.66 -10.48 -15.27
N ALA A 666 -41.82 -10.27 -15.91
CA ALA A 666 -41.91 -9.46 -17.12
C ALA A 666 -41.45 -7.99 -16.93
N GLU A 667 -41.52 -7.48 -15.71
CA GLU A 667 -41.11 -6.12 -15.35
C GLU A 667 -39.59 -5.97 -15.22
N ASN A 668 -38.87 -7.04 -14.86
CA ASN A 668 -37.42 -7.00 -14.62
C ASN A 668 -36.59 -7.49 -15.82
N LYS A 669 -37.21 -8.04 -16.86
CA LYS A 669 -36.49 -8.59 -18.03
C LYS A 669 -35.62 -7.57 -18.76
N ALA A 670 -36.11 -6.34 -18.93
CA ALA A 670 -35.38 -5.29 -19.62
C ALA A 670 -34.07 -4.92 -18.90
N GLU A 671 -34.09 -4.92 -17.56
CA GLU A 671 -32.91 -4.65 -16.73
C GLU A 671 -31.84 -5.75 -16.91
N TYR A 672 -32.23 -7.02 -16.86
CA TYR A 672 -31.31 -8.13 -17.08
C TYR A 672 -30.78 -8.20 -18.52
N GLU A 673 -31.57 -7.83 -19.52
CA GLU A 673 -31.12 -7.71 -20.92
C GLU A 673 -30.09 -6.60 -21.09
N ASP A 674 -30.30 -5.45 -20.45
CA ASP A 674 -29.33 -4.34 -20.44
C ASP A 674 -28.05 -4.71 -19.68
N ALA A 675 -28.16 -5.36 -18.52
CA ALA A 675 -27.02 -5.86 -17.75
C ALA A 675 -26.20 -6.88 -18.56
N LEU A 676 -26.86 -7.79 -19.27
CA LEU A 676 -26.20 -8.77 -20.13
C LEU A 676 -25.43 -8.09 -21.27
N ARG A 677 -26.05 -7.11 -21.94
CA ARG A 677 -25.38 -6.34 -23.00
C ARG A 677 -24.13 -5.64 -22.46
N ASN A 678 -24.23 -4.98 -21.31
CA ASN A 678 -23.10 -4.29 -20.68
C ASN A 678 -21.95 -5.26 -20.33
N LEU A 679 -22.25 -6.45 -19.82
CA LEU A 679 -21.25 -7.47 -19.52
C LEU A 679 -20.59 -8.03 -20.79
N GLU A 680 -21.35 -8.25 -21.87
CA GLU A 680 -20.82 -8.69 -23.15
C GLU A 680 -19.90 -7.63 -23.79
N GLU A 681 -20.27 -6.35 -23.68
CA GLU A 681 -19.42 -5.22 -24.10
C GLU A 681 -18.14 -5.13 -23.25
N LYS A 682 -18.25 -5.26 -21.92
CA LYS A 682 -17.09 -5.31 -21.00
C LYS A 682 -16.14 -6.45 -21.39
N LEU A 683 -16.67 -7.65 -21.66
CA LEU A 683 -15.88 -8.81 -22.09
C LEU A 683 -15.16 -8.53 -23.42
N ALA A 684 -15.85 -7.94 -24.40
CA ALA A 684 -15.25 -7.60 -25.68
C ALA A 684 -14.11 -6.58 -25.53
N ALA A 685 -14.23 -5.64 -24.58
CA ALA A 685 -13.22 -4.64 -24.28
C ALA A 685 -12.02 -5.16 -23.46
N THR A 686 -12.10 -6.33 -22.82
CA THR A 686 -10.99 -6.88 -22.01
C THR A 686 -9.71 -7.09 -22.83
N GLY A 687 -9.81 -7.36 -24.14
CA GLY A 687 -8.66 -7.72 -24.97
C GLY A 687 -7.54 -6.68 -24.98
N SER A 688 -7.85 -5.38 -24.83
CA SER A 688 -6.85 -4.32 -24.73
C SER A 688 -6.07 -4.37 -23.41
N ARG A 689 -6.63 -4.96 -22.35
CA ARG A 689 -6.08 -5.02 -20.99
C ARG A 689 -5.33 -6.31 -20.69
N LYS A 690 -5.05 -7.10 -21.73
CA LYS A 690 -4.28 -8.35 -21.61
C LYS A 690 -2.82 -8.11 -21.22
N MET A 691 -2.26 -7.02 -21.72
CA MET A 691 -0.94 -6.55 -21.30
C MET A 691 -1.15 -5.51 -20.22
N LEU A 692 -0.35 -5.60 -19.16
CA LEU A 692 -0.18 -4.50 -18.21
C LEU A 692 0.66 -3.41 -18.86
N ILE A 693 1.73 -3.82 -19.55
CA ILE A 693 2.60 -2.95 -20.33
C ILE A 693 2.91 -3.64 -21.67
N SER A 694 2.57 -3.00 -22.78
CA SER A 694 2.78 -3.52 -24.13
C SER A 694 4.16 -3.18 -24.70
N GLU A 695 4.56 -3.87 -25.78
CA GLU A 695 5.83 -3.59 -26.49
C GLU A 695 5.81 -2.19 -27.14
N ASP A 696 4.65 -1.78 -27.67
CA ASP A 696 4.48 -0.48 -28.35
C ASP A 696 4.56 0.69 -27.34
N GLU A 697 3.96 0.55 -26.15
CA GLU A 697 4.08 1.50 -25.04
C GLU A 697 5.55 1.71 -24.63
N ILE A 698 6.29 0.60 -24.47
CA ILE A 698 7.72 0.66 -24.12
C ILE A 698 8.48 1.37 -25.24
N ALA A 699 8.25 1.02 -26.50
CA ALA A 699 8.94 1.62 -27.63
C ALA A 699 8.72 3.15 -27.68
N LEU A 700 7.47 3.61 -27.54
CA LEU A 700 7.14 5.02 -27.48
C LEU A 700 7.81 5.70 -26.29
N PHE A 701 7.67 5.14 -25.08
CA PHE A 701 8.29 5.66 -23.87
C PHE A 701 9.82 5.85 -24.02
N ARG A 702 10.50 4.90 -24.67
CA ARG A 702 11.94 4.98 -24.95
C ARG A 702 12.30 6.04 -25.97
N GLU A 703 11.45 6.27 -26.95
CA GLU A 703 11.70 7.23 -28.03
C GLU A 703 11.42 8.67 -27.58
N ILE A 704 10.25 8.92 -26.97
CA ILE A 704 9.75 10.28 -26.80
C ILE A 704 9.89 10.84 -25.40
N SER A 705 10.13 10.02 -24.37
CA SER A 705 10.16 10.50 -22.98
C SER A 705 11.42 10.16 -22.19
N SER A 706 11.75 8.88 -21.99
CA SER A 706 12.82 8.47 -21.06
C SER A 706 14.22 9.07 -21.31
N PRO A 707 14.62 9.43 -22.55
CA PRO A 707 15.89 10.12 -22.79
C PRO A 707 15.93 11.57 -22.27
N TYR A 708 14.76 12.18 -22.05
CA TYR A 708 14.61 13.60 -21.70
C TYR A 708 14.33 13.82 -20.21
N PHE A 709 14.42 12.77 -19.40
CA PHE A 709 14.20 12.83 -17.97
C PHE A 709 15.13 13.86 -17.29
N CYS A 710 14.52 14.69 -16.46
CA CYS A 710 15.17 15.65 -15.59
C CYS A 710 14.54 15.52 -14.21
N VAL A 711 15.33 15.22 -13.19
CA VAL A 711 14.81 15.14 -11.83
C VAL A 711 14.40 16.55 -11.41
N LYS A 712 13.11 16.70 -11.09
CA LYS A 712 12.54 17.98 -10.67
C LYS A 712 13.26 18.43 -9.41
N GLN A 713 13.81 19.63 -9.46
CA GLN A 713 14.36 20.30 -8.28
C GLN A 713 13.36 21.37 -7.86
N ASP A 714 12.91 21.32 -6.61
CA ASP A 714 12.05 22.36 -6.07
C ASP A 714 12.86 23.64 -5.86
N TRP A 715 12.75 24.56 -6.82
CA TRP A 715 13.30 25.91 -6.76
C TRP A 715 12.35 26.89 -6.04
N MET A 716 11.19 26.41 -5.58
CA MET A 716 10.10 27.21 -4.98
C MET A 716 10.00 27.06 -3.46
N GLU A 717 10.59 26.05 -2.83
CA GLU A 717 10.36 25.75 -1.41
C GLU A 717 10.75 26.87 -0.41
N ASN A 718 11.75 27.72 -0.72
CA ASN A 718 12.05 28.89 0.12
C ASN A 718 11.21 30.13 -0.19
N ALA A 719 10.24 30.03 -1.11
CA ALA A 719 9.48 31.18 -1.60
C ALA A 719 8.04 30.85 -2.05
N ASP A 720 7.46 29.74 -1.60
CA ASP A 720 6.22 29.21 -2.18
C ASP A 720 5.06 30.22 -2.12
N GLU A 721 4.82 30.84 -0.95
CA GLU A 721 3.83 31.94 -0.84
C GLU A 721 4.24 33.19 -1.63
N ASP A 722 5.52 33.50 -1.69
CA ASP A 722 6.04 34.77 -2.23
C ASP A 722 6.14 34.78 -3.76
N ILE A 723 6.48 33.65 -4.39
CA ILE A 723 6.55 33.46 -5.84
C ILE A 723 5.13 33.24 -6.38
N ASP A 724 4.30 32.49 -5.68
CA ASP A 724 2.89 32.37 -6.06
C ASP A 724 2.17 33.70 -5.94
N MET A 725 2.38 34.46 -4.87
CA MET A 725 1.85 35.82 -4.75
C MET A 725 2.37 36.74 -5.87
N LEU A 726 3.65 36.67 -6.24
CA LEU A 726 4.16 37.43 -7.39
C LEU A 726 3.47 37.03 -8.70
N ARG A 727 3.29 35.73 -8.92
CA ARG A 727 2.62 35.18 -10.10
C ARG A 727 1.19 35.69 -10.16
N GLU A 728 0.45 35.60 -9.06
CA GLU A 728 -0.91 36.15 -8.94
C GLU A 728 -0.94 37.66 -9.21
N GLN A 729 -0.03 38.44 -8.62
CA GLN A 729 0.06 39.88 -8.87
C GLN A 729 0.30 40.19 -10.36
N TYR A 730 1.13 39.41 -11.04
CA TYR A 730 1.35 39.53 -12.49
C TYR A 730 0.09 39.17 -13.28
N LEU A 731 -0.55 38.04 -12.96
CA LEU A 731 -1.77 37.56 -13.64
C LEU A 731 -2.96 38.52 -13.47
N GLN A 732 -3.06 39.16 -12.30
CA GLN A 732 -4.04 40.21 -11.98
C GLN A 732 -3.66 41.60 -12.55
N LYS A 733 -2.51 41.70 -13.22
CA LYS A 733 -1.96 42.95 -13.77
C LYS A 733 -1.68 44.03 -12.71
N ALA A 734 -1.48 43.63 -11.46
CA ALA A 734 -1.05 44.52 -10.37
C ALA A 734 0.43 44.92 -10.52
N ILE A 735 1.24 44.08 -11.15
CA ILE A 735 2.61 44.36 -11.57
C ILE A 735 2.79 44.11 -13.07
N ASP A 736 3.74 44.80 -13.69
CA ASP A 736 4.12 44.57 -15.09
C ASP A 736 5.16 43.45 -15.23
N ALA A 737 5.38 42.97 -16.47
CA ALA A 737 6.34 41.90 -16.76
C ALA A 737 7.77 42.26 -16.33
N ASP A 738 8.20 43.52 -16.48
CA ASP A 738 9.52 43.98 -16.05
C ASP A 738 9.70 43.91 -14.53
N THR A 739 8.65 44.22 -13.77
CA THR A 739 8.65 44.10 -12.32
C THR A 739 8.61 42.65 -11.88
N PHE A 740 7.80 41.82 -12.54
CA PHE A 740 7.74 40.38 -12.27
C PHE A 740 9.11 39.72 -12.46
N ILE A 741 9.74 39.90 -13.62
CA ILE A 741 11.07 39.37 -13.95
C ILE A 741 12.11 39.82 -12.92
N ARG A 742 12.16 41.12 -12.61
CA ARG A 742 13.14 41.67 -11.66
C ARG A 742 12.98 41.08 -10.26
N GLU A 743 11.74 40.89 -9.80
CA GLU A 743 11.47 40.34 -8.47
C GLU A 743 11.73 38.82 -8.41
N LEU A 744 11.57 38.09 -9.52
CA LEU A 744 12.00 36.69 -9.64
C LEU A 744 13.53 36.58 -9.58
N ASP A 745 14.26 37.37 -10.38
CA ASP A 745 15.74 37.37 -10.36
C ASP A 745 16.30 37.77 -9.00
N LYS A 746 15.66 38.72 -8.32
CA LYS A 746 16.04 39.11 -6.95
C LYS A 746 15.91 37.93 -5.98
N ARG A 747 14.84 37.14 -6.09
CA ARG A 747 14.62 35.94 -5.25
C ARG A 747 15.65 34.85 -5.54
N MET A 748 15.92 34.55 -6.81
CA MET A 748 16.97 33.58 -7.18
C MET A 748 18.34 33.98 -6.63
N ASN A 749 18.67 35.28 -6.65
CA ASN A 749 19.90 35.78 -6.04
C ASN A 749 19.93 35.68 -4.51
N MET A 750 18.78 35.81 -3.83
CA MET A 750 18.69 35.65 -2.38
C MET A 750 18.86 34.18 -1.98
N MET A 751 18.17 33.26 -2.65
CA MET A 751 18.30 31.81 -2.40
C MET A 751 19.76 31.35 -2.52
N ARG A 752 20.47 31.79 -3.57
CA ARG A 752 21.90 31.50 -3.76
C ARG A 752 22.81 32.03 -2.64
N LEU A 753 22.40 33.07 -1.91
CA LEU A 753 23.19 33.64 -0.80
C LEU A 753 22.90 32.96 0.54
N GLU A 754 21.83 32.16 0.63
CA GLU A 754 21.39 31.45 1.83
C GLU A 754 21.90 29.99 1.88
N ASP A 755 22.23 29.41 0.73
CA ASP A 755 23.00 28.15 0.57
C ASP A 755 24.51 28.33 0.80
#